data_AF-A0A4R8CXF2-F1
#
_entry.id   AF-A0A4R8CXF2-F1
#
_cell.length_a   1.000
_cell.length_b   1.000
_cell.length_c   1.000
_cell.angle_alpha   90.00
_cell.angle_beta   90.00
_cell.angle_gamma   90.00
#
_symmetry.space_group_name_H-M   'P 1'
#
loop_
_entity.id
_entity.type
_entity.pdbx_description
1 polymer ?
#
loop_
_entity_poly.entity_id
_entity_poly.type
_entity_poly.pdbx_seq_one_letter_code
_entity_poly.pdbx_strand_id
1 'polypeptide(L)'
;MVRFEQIGVLPEPGDNVAIASRRLDAGTEVELDGTTITLPHTVLEGHRFVVVPVAAGDALTSWNTAFARASRDLVPGDYVCTPTSLAAVTARGVDGLPEVPSATNEPLDPFELDESALHFGSQVTSVEQPGTFLGYPREQGPAGTRNHVVLLATSSRSSGFVTELARRFDGAAAGDGVVPVAHTEGGEDEVPNNLHFLLATLGGFTLNPNVGAVLIVDTEGDVVSGEAIKNFLAENGYPSIKVPHAYFTRKGGFEHDLTAAGALIEPWLPVVDAQQREEVPLADLRIALQCGGSDAFSGISANPLAGQVSAEVIRHGGTAVLAETDELIGAEPYVLKNVRDLATAKRFLATIKSFKERVGWHGHTAEGNPSGGNVYRGLYNIVLKSIGAARKLPREVRLDHVIDYGEPLPGNGYIFMDSPGNDLESVAGQIGSGCNLIFFTTGNGSITNFPFVPTLKFVTTSARYERLRAEMDVDAGKYLTGTSMADLTAETFDLVVRVASGEKSAGERAGHSQVSIWRNWKQTGPREGISITTDGRMSRKLADLPTEDRDAPLDGVPHRGLTAESRTPTDLLRVDDRLVPEAVGLILPTSLCSGMIALRIAAQAELERWAGDAVTRMVALPHTEGCGSSGGASEETFARIMLGYLLHPNTRMALLLEHGCEKTHNDYFRSRLVEAGKDPSRFGWASIQADGGLDAVGNKVKEWFGSFDLPAPVAQPGDLGALTIGLEARGPFSVETAEALALIGREIVGSGGSVVLSSRGALLAHDGFRTAAFGSADPVGPTIAHGQRFAEPGWHVMRMPGTDWMETATGFGATGVQQILAHVAGGTLSAQRFVPVVEFSNDPETVATYGDDLDAVATGDAAEQARIGLDVVAAVASRRLVPKAVASGNVGFQITRGLLGTSM
;
A
#
# COMPACT_ATOMS: atom_id res chain seq x y z
N MET A 1 13.03 42.22 10.51
CA MET A 1 11.79 42.49 9.74
C MET A 1 11.80 41.80 8.37
N VAL A 2 10.77 41.00 8.08
CA VAL A 2 10.46 40.38 6.77
C VAL A 2 9.08 40.84 6.32
N ARG A 3 8.83 40.95 5.00
CA ARG A 3 7.50 41.35 4.51
C ARG A 3 6.55 40.16 4.44
N PHE A 4 5.26 40.38 4.72
CA PHE A 4 4.25 39.32 4.71
C PHE A 4 4.22 38.54 3.39
N GLU A 5 4.32 39.21 2.24
CA GLU A 5 4.22 38.56 0.92
C GLU A 5 5.38 37.61 0.62
N GLN A 6 6.45 37.65 1.43
CA GLN A 6 7.60 36.76 1.31
C GLN A 6 7.47 35.49 2.16
N ILE A 7 6.56 35.48 3.14
CA ILE A 7 6.52 34.48 4.22
C ILE A 7 5.13 33.93 4.51
N GLY A 8 4.06 34.60 4.10
CA GLY A 8 2.68 34.24 4.38
C GLY A 8 1.86 34.08 3.10
N VAL A 9 1.03 33.05 3.07
CA VAL A 9 0.09 32.77 1.99
C VAL A 9 -1.33 32.80 2.56
N LEU A 10 -2.17 33.71 2.06
CA LEU A 10 -3.58 33.76 2.42
C LEU A 10 -4.38 32.90 1.41
N PRO A 11 -5.08 31.83 1.84
CA PRO A 11 -5.72 30.90 0.91
C PRO A 11 -6.84 31.52 0.06
N GLU A 12 -7.72 32.30 0.68
CA GLU A 12 -8.76 33.10 0.00
C GLU A 12 -8.84 34.50 0.65
N PRO A 13 -9.24 35.54 -0.10
CA PRO A 13 -9.58 36.82 0.50
C PRO A 13 -10.67 36.65 1.57
N GLY A 14 -10.43 37.21 2.76
CA GLY A 14 -11.34 37.11 3.91
C GLY A 14 -10.89 36.12 4.98
N ASP A 15 -9.92 35.25 4.70
CA ASP A 15 -9.35 34.39 5.73
C ASP A 15 -8.64 35.20 6.82
N ASN A 16 -8.76 34.74 8.07
CA ASN A 16 -8.17 35.42 9.24
C ASN A 16 -6.82 34.84 9.70
N VAL A 17 -6.36 33.78 9.02
CA VAL A 17 -5.06 33.15 9.27
C VAL A 17 -4.33 32.91 7.96
N ALA A 18 -3.00 33.07 7.96
CA ALA A 18 -2.14 32.81 6.82
C ALA A 18 -1.28 31.58 7.05
N ILE A 19 -0.96 30.87 5.97
CA ILE A 19 -0.03 29.73 5.96
C ILE A 19 1.40 30.28 5.83
N ALA A 20 2.30 29.85 6.72
CA ALA A 20 3.72 30.19 6.62
C ALA A 20 4.40 29.41 5.49
N SER A 21 5.05 30.10 4.55
CA SER A 21 5.74 29.50 3.40
C SER A 21 7.09 28.86 3.74
N ARG A 22 7.58 29.06 4.98
CA ARG A 22 8.81 28.53 5.53
C ARG A 22 8.75 28.53 7.05
N ARG A 23 9.72 27.90 7.72
CA ARG A 23 9.89 28.06 9.16
C ARG A 23 10.21 29.53 9.51
N LEU A 24 9.52 30.04 10.52
CA LEU A 24 9.69 31.37 11.10
C LEU A 24 9.94 31.18 12.60
N ASP A 25 11.13 31.54 13.08
CA ASP A 25 11.47 31.36 14.50
C ASP A 25 10.77 32.41 15.38
N ALA A 26 10.58 32.07 16.66
CA ALA A 26 10.09 33.01 17.66
C ALA A 26 10.93 34.31 17.67
N GLY A 27 10.26 35.46 17.76
CA GLY A 27 10.88 36.78 17.64
C GLY A 27 11.01 37.31 16.22
N THR A 28 10.61 36.55 15.19
CA THR A 28 10.58 37.06 13.81
C THR A 28 9.62 38.25 13.72
N GLU A 29 10.12 39.40 13.27
CA GLU A 29 9.31 40.58 12.95
C GLU A 29 8.76 40.50 11.52
N VAL A 30 7.45 40.59 11.36
CA VAL A 30 6.74 40.59 10.07
C VAL A 30 6.10 41.96 9.85
N GLU A 31 6.29 42.54 8.66
CA GLU A 31 5.53 43.69 8.20
C GLU A 31 4.24 43.19 7.53
N LEU A 32 3.09 43.50 8.14
CA LEU A 32 1.75 43.13 7.68
C LEU A 32 0.90 44.41 7.58
N ASP A 33 0.44 44.75 6.38
CA ASP A 33 -0.37 45.94 6.10
C ASP A 33 0.22 47.25 6.70
N GLY A 34 1.55 47.41 6.61
CA GLY A 34 2.27 48.57 7.14
C GLY A 34 2.43 48.59 8.67
N THR A 35 2.02 47.52 9.36
CA THR A 35 2.22 47.32 10.80
C THR A 35 3.29 46.25 11.05
N THR A 36 4.20 46.50 11.98
CA THR A 36 5.16 45.48 12.43
C THR A 36 4.54 44.63 13.52
N ILE A 37 4.45 43.32 13.27
CA ILE A 37 4.06 42.31 14.25
C ILE A 37 5.27 41.45 14.60
N THR A 38 5.34 40.92 15.82
CA THR A 38 6.40 39.99 16.25
C THR A 38 5.78 38.64 16.54
N LEU A 39 6.30 37.57 15.94
CA LEU A 39 5.82 36.21 16.22
C LEU A 39 6.27 35.79 17.62
N PRO A 40 5.35 35.47 18.56
CA PRO A 40 5.71 35.05 19.91
C PRO A 40 6.28 33.63 19.95
N HIS A 41 5.99 32.83 18.91
CA HIS A 41 6.35 31.41 18.82
C HIS A 41 6.93 31.09 17.45
N THR A 42 7.67 29.99 17.39
CA THR A 42 8.12 29.39 16.13
C THR A 42 6.91 28.86 15.35
N VAL A 43 6.76 29.28 14.09
CA VAL A 43 5.75 28.79 13.16
C VAL A 43 6.45 28.01 12.05
N LEU A 44 6.10 26.73 11.88
CA LEU A 44 6.72 25.89 10.84
C LEU A 44 6.14 26.17 9.45
N GLU A 45 6.85 25.75 8.42
CA GLU A 45 6.33 25.72 7.05
C GLU A 45 5.00 24.94 6.99
N GLY A 46 4.00 25.50 6.30
CA GLY A 46 2.65 24.95 6.20
C GLY A 46 1.74 25.22 7.41
N HIS A 47 2.29 25.70 8.53
CA HIS A 47 1.51 26.05 9.71
C HIS A 47 0.95 27.47 9.63
N ARG A 48 -0.05 27.76 10.48
CA ARG A 48 -0.84 28.99 10.36
C ARG A 48 -0.58 29.98 11.47
N PHE A 49 -0.55 31.27 11.15
CA PHE A 49 -0.54 32.35 12.12
C PHE A 49 -1.65 33.36 11.81
N VAL A 50 -2.13 34.02 12.86
CA VAL A 50 -3.23 34.98 12.78
C VAL A 50 -2.78 36.25 12.03
N VAL A 51 -3.61 36.76 11.13
CA VAL A 51 -3.35 38.02 10.39
C VAL A 51 -4.28 39.15 10.76
N VAL A 52 -5.43 38.85 11.38
CA VAL A 52 -6.37 39.84 11.94
C VAL A 52 -6.83 39.39 13.32
N PRO A 53 -7.13 40.28 14.27
CA PRO A 53 -7.59 39.87 15.61
C PRO A 53 -8.80 38.92 15.57
N VAL A 54 -8.79 37.88 16.41
CA VAL A 54 -9.86 36.87 16.53
C VAL A 54 -10.23 36.73 18.01
N ALA A 55 -11.51 36.88 18.37
CA ALA A 55 -11.94 36.77 19.75
C ALA A 55 -12.07 35.30 20.19
N ALA A 56 -12.00 35.05 21.51
CA ALA A 56 -12.23 33.72 22.06
C ALA A 56 -13.60 33.15 21.62
N GLY A 57 -13.59 31.93 21.08
CA GLY A 57 -14.78 31.24 20.56
C GLY A 57 -15.09 31.50 19.07
N ASP A 58 -14.49 32.54 18.47
CA ASP A 58 -14.67 32.84 17.05
C ASP A 58 -13.92 31.84 16.16
N ALA A 59 -14.41 31.69 14.94
CA ALA A 59 -13.88 30.76 13.95
C ALA A 59 -12.56 31.26 13.36
N LEU A 60 -11.61 30.34 13.20
CA LEU A 60 -10.40 30.49 12.40
C LEU A 60 -10.68 29.86 11.04
N THR A 61 -10.46 30.61 9.96
CA THR A 61 -10.88 30.24 8.62
C THR A 61 -9.72 30.04 7.66
N SER A 62 -9.82 29.02 6.83
CA SER A 62 -8.92 28.75 5.70
C SER A 62 -9.80 28.38 4.51
N TRP A 63 -9.56 28.99 3.34
CA TRP A 63 -10.47 28.93 2.19
C TRP A 63 -11.90 29.36 2.53
N ASN A 64 -12.06 30.39 3.38
CA ASN A 64 -13.34 30.86 3.92
C ASN A 64 -14.15 29.76 4.65
N THR A 65 -13.48 28.71 5.14
CA THR A 65 -14.09 27.59 5.85
C THR A 65 -13.53 27.53 7.27
N ALA A 66 -14.41 27.47 8.26
CA ALA A 66 -14.02 27.32 9.66
C ALA A 66 -13.38 25.94 9.88
N PHE A 67 -12.14 25.91 10.37
CA PHE A 67 -11.45 24.66 10.69
C PHE A 67 -11.14 24.52 12.19
N ALA A 68 -11.11 25.63 12.92
CA ALA A 68 -10.85 25.67 14.34
C ALA A 68 -11.54 26.87 14.98
N ARG A 69 -11.64 26.89 16.30
CA ARG A 69 -12.07 28.05 17.09
C ARG A 69 -10.97 28.51 18.02
N ALA A 70 -10.83 29.81 18.17
CA ALA A 70 -9.87 30.40 19.07
C ALA A 70 -10.21 30.04 20.53
N SER A 71 -9.24 29.52 21.28
CA SER A 71 -9.44 29.15 22.70
C SER A 71 -9.26 30.32 23.66
N ARG A 72 -8.72 31.43 23.15
CA ARG A 72 -8.52 32.73 23.81
C ARG A 72 -8.59 33.82 22.74
N ASP A 73 -8.55 35.08 23.14
CA ASP A 73 -8.32 36.17 22.19
C ASP A 73 -6.95 35.99 21.53
N LEU A 74 -6.91 36.05 20.19
CA LEU A 74 -5.72 35.93 19.37
C LEU A 74 -5.45 37.24 18.63
N VAL A 75 -4.19 37.65 18.59
CA VAL A 75 -3.74 38.85 17.89
C VAL A 75 -2.87 38.49 16.69
N PRO A 76 -2.72 39.39 15.69
CA PRO A 76 -1.84 39.14 14.55
C PRO A 76 -0.44 38.67 14.97
N GLY A 77 0.01 37.55 14.40
CA GLY A 77 1.26 36.86 14.72
C GLY A 77 1.11 35.67 15.66
N ASP A 78 -0.02 35.52 16.37
CA ASP A 78 -0.26 34.33 17.20
C ASP A 78 -0.25 33.05 16.34
N TYR A 79 0.50 32.05 16.79
CA TYR A 79 0.55 30.72 16.16
C TYR A 79 -0.77 29.98 16.41
N VAL A 80 -1.41 29.48 15.36
CA VAL A 80 -2.62 28.66 15.44
C VAL A 80 -2.24 27.18 15.58
N CYS A 81 -2.53 26.59 16.73
CA CYS A 81 -2.30 25.18 16.98
C CYS A 81 -3.44 24.58 17.81
N THR A 82 -3.81 23.35 17.45
CA THR A 82 -4.79 22.54 18.17
C THR A 82 -4.06 21.53 19.06
N PRO A 83 -4.74 20.87 20.03
CA PRO A 83 -4.07 19.87 20.88
C PRO A 83 -3.35 18.80 20.05
N THR A 84 -3.98 18.31 18.98
CA THR A 84 -3.41 17.31 18.09
C THR A 84 -2.23 17.83 17.29
N SER A 85 -2.33 19.05 16.72
CA SER A 85 -1.23 19.60 15.91
C SER A 85 -0.03 19.99 16.75
N LEU A 86 -0.25 20.56 17.94
CA LEU A 86 0.83 20.87 18.87
C LEU A 86 1.53 19.58 19.33
N ALA A 87 0.79 18.53 19.70
CA ALA A 87 1.37 17.25 20.09
C ALA A 87 2.23 16.63 18.97
N ALA A 88 1.75 16.66 17.72
CA ALA A 88 2.47 16.11 16.57
C ALA A 88 3.80 16.84 16.27
N VAL A 89 3.86 18.15 16.55
CA VAL A 89 5.07 18.96 16.36
C VAL A 89 6.01 18.82 17.57
N THR A 90 5.49 18.84 18.79
CA THR A 90 6.27 18.63 20.03
C THR A 90 6.93 17.26 20.05
N ALA A 91 6.25 16.21 19.59
CA ALA A 91 6.82 14.86 19.49
C ALA A 91 8.07 14.78 18.59
N ARG A 92 8.29 15.79 17.72
CA ARG A 92 9.46 15.91 16.85
C ARG A 92 10.51 16.91 17.36
N GLY A 93 10.40 17.35 18.61
CA GLY A 93 11.44 18.15 19.29
C GLY A 93 11.62 19.55 18.73
N VAL A 94 10.55 20.19 18.24
CA VAL A 94 10.62 21.56 17.73
C VAL A 94 10.60 22.57 18.90
N ASP A 95 11.58 23.47 18.91
CA ASP A 95 11.72 24.51 19.94
C ASP A 95 10.88 25.77 19.65
N GLY A 96 10.58 26.52 20.71
CA GLY A 96 9.89 27.82 20.62
C GLY A 96 8.38 27.71 20.38
N LEU A 97 7.80 26.54 20.63
CA LEU A 97 6.36 26.28 20.56
C LEU A 97 5.60 26.88 21.75
N PRO A 98 4.28 27.13 21.62
CA PRO A 98 3.43 27.48 22.75
C PRO A 98 3.27 26.31 23.73
N GLU A 99 3.14 26.61 25.03
CA GLU A 99 2.91 25.59 26.07
C GLU A 99 1.47 25.03 26.03
N VAL A 100 0.52 25.85 25.60
CA VAL A 100 -0.91 25.50 25.52
C VAL A 100 -1.43 25.76 24.10
N PRO A 101 -2.37 24.93 23.60
CA PRO A 101 -3.01 25.15 22.31
C PRO A 101 -3.72 26.52 22.26
N SER A 102 -3.64 27.19 21.12
CA SER A 102 -4.32 28.46 20.88
C SER A 102 -5.72 28.29 20.29
N ALA A 103 -6.04 27.08 19.80
CA ALA A 103 -7.31 26.77 19.18
C ALA A 103 -7.78 25.33 19.45
N THR A 104 -9.05 25.07 19.21
CA THR A 104 -9.66 23.72 19.19
C THR A 104 -10.26 23.44 17.83
N ASN A 105 -10.22 22.17 17.38
CA ASN A 105 -10.84 21.79 16.10
C ASN A 105 -12.32 22.17 16.06
N GLU A 106 -12.77 22.68 14.91
CA GLU A 106 -14.19 22.89 14.65
C GLU A 106 -14.91 21.54 14.60
N PRO A 107 -16.03 21.36 15.32
CA PRO A 107 -16.87 20.18 15.16
C PRO A 107 -17.39 20.08 13.73
N LEU A 108 -17.29 18.89 13.13
CA LEU A 108 -17.89 18.62 11.84
C LEU A 108 -19.29 18.06 12.05
N ASP A 109 -20.32 18.90 11.90
CA ASP A 109 -21.70 18.43 11.90
C ASP A 109 -22.05 17.75 10.56
N PRO A 110 -22.98 16.77 10.54
CA PRO A 110 -23.42 16.15 9.29
C PRO A 110 -23.92 17.18 8.29
N PHE A 111 -23.49 17.07 7.03
CA PHE A 111 -23.96 17.96 5.98
C PHE A 111 -25.45 17.72 5.70
N GLU A 112 -26.26 18.78 5.85
CA GLU A 112 -27.67 18.78 5.48
C GLU A 112 -27.84 19.45 4.11
N LEU A 113 -28.41 18.71 3.16
CA LEU A 113 -28.65 19.23 1.82
C LEU A 113 -29.80 20.24 1.82
N ASP A 114 -29.48 21.51 1.58
CA ASP A 114 -30.47 22.51 1.16
C ASP A 114 -30.67 22.42 -0.36
N GLU A 115 -31.72 21.72 -0.79
CA GLU A 115 -32.06 21.59 -2.21
C GLU A 115 -32.32 22.95 -2.89
N SER A 116 -32.69 23.99 -2.13
CA SER A 116 -32.95 25.33 -2.67
C SER A 116 -31.67 26.14 -2.93
N ALA A 117 -30.57 25.76 -2.28
CA ALA A 117 -29.25 26.36 -2.46
C ALA A 117 -28.42 25.69 -3.57
N LEU A 118 -28.92 24.57 -4.14
CA LEU A 118 -28.24 23.89 -5.24
C LEU A 118 -28.24 24.73 -6.52
N HIS A 119 -27.08 24.81 -7.16
CA HIS A 119 -26.93 25.44 -8.47
C HIS A 119 -26.72 24.35 -9.53
N PHE A 120 -27.75 24.16 -10.37
CA PHE A 120 -27.70 23.27 -11.53
C PHE A 120 -27.10 24.01 -12.74
N GLY A 121 -25.78 24.03 -12.82
CA GLY A 121 -25.05 24.77 -13.84
C GLY A 121 -24.86 24.02 -15.17
N SER A 122 -24.34 24.75 -16.15
CA SER A 122 -23.79 24.16 -17.39
C SER A 122 -22.35 23.68 -17.16
N GLN A 123 -21.91 22.71 -17.95
CA GLN A 123 -20.49 22.37 -18.01
C GLN A 123 -19.70 23.54 -18.66
N VAL A 124 -18.39 23.61 -18.38
CA VAL A 124 -17.49 24.59 -19.01
C VAL A 124 -17.63 24.58 -20.54
N THR A 125 -17.57 25.76 -21.16
CA THR A 125 -17.81 25.91 -22.60
C THR A 125 -16.73 25.19 -23.40
N SER A 126 -17.13 24.28 -24.28
CA SER A 126 -16.21 23.58 -25.18
C SER A 126 -15.46 24.55 -26.09
N VAL A 127 -14.23 24.21 -26.46
CA VAL A 127 -13.48 24.94 -27.49
C VAL A 127 -14.14 24.78 -28.86
N GLU A 128 -14.05 25.81 -29.71
CA GLU A 128 -14.60 25.76 -31.07
C GLU A 128 -13.89 24.71 -31.94
N GLN A 129 -12.59 24.52 -31.71
CA GLN A 129 -11.75 23.54 -32.41
C GLN A 129 -11.04 22.65 -31.39
N PRO A 130 -11.61 21.48 -31.05
CA PRO A 130 -10.94 20.51 -30.20
C PRO A 130 -9.61 20.06 -30.81
N GLY A 131 -8.55 20.15 -30.03
CA GLY A 131 -7.23 19.62 -30.36
C GLY A 131 -7.15 18.09 -30.33
N THR A 132 -5.97 17.58 -30.68
CA THR A 132 -5.65 16.16 -30.82
C THR A 132 -4.40 15.78 -30.03
N PHE A 133 -4.15 14.48 -29.89
CA PHE A 133 -2.87 13.92 -29.44
C PHE A 133 -2.53 12.68 -30.28
N LEU A 134 -1.28 12.20 -30.21
CA LEU A 134 -0.86 10.98 -30.89
C LEU A 134 -1.12 9.73 -30.04
N GLY A 135 -2.30 9.12 -30.21
CA GLY A 135 -2.76 7.97 -29.43
C GLY A 135 -2.86 6.68 -30.24
N TYR A 136 -3.15 5.56 -29.58
CA TYR A 136 -3.43 4.28 -30.23
C TYR A 136 -4.95 4.08 -30.36
N PRO A 137 -5.53 4.16 -31.57
CA PRO A 137 -6.97 3.93 -31.74
C PRO A 137 -7.40 2.55 -31.23
N ARG A 138 -8.59 2.48 -30.61
CA ARG A 138 -9.17 1.23 -30.09
C ARG A 138 -10.58 1.05 -30.63
N GLU A 139 -10.91 -0.18 -31.00
CA GLU A 139 -12.29 -0.51 -31.40
C GLU A 139 -13.24 -0.54 -30.20
N GLN A 140 -12.72 -0.88 -29.01
CA GLN A 140 -13.52 -1.03 -27.79
C GLN A 140 -13.72 0.25 -26.98
N GLY A 141 -13.26 1.42 -27.44
CA GLY A 141 -13.38 2.67 -26.67
C GLY A 141 -12.44 3.78 -27.12
N PRO A 142 -12.06 4.69 -26.20
CA PRO A 142 -11.10 5.76 -26.49
C PRO A 142 -9.75 5.23 -26.93
N ALA A 143 -8.95 6.09 -27.55
CA ALA A 143 -7.57 5.82 -27.84
C ALA A 143 -6.70 5.65 -26.56
N GLY A 144 -5.71 4.76 -26.66
CA GLY A 144 -4.69 4.57 -25.64
C GLY A 144 -3.60 5.64 -25.71
N THR A 145 -3.11 6.08 -24.56
CA THR A 145 -1.87 6.88 -24.47
C THR A 145 -0.63 5.99 -24.50
N ARG A 146 -0.79 4.69 -24.23
CA ARG A 146 0.23 3.63 -24.29
C ARG A 146 -0.30 2.36 -24.96
N ASN A 147 0.59 1.42 -25.20
CA ASN A 147 0.31 0.13 -25.83
C ASN A 147 1.12 -0.99 -25.17
N HIS A 148 0.64 -1.47 -24.03
CA HIS A 148 1.31 -2.51 -23.24
C HIS A 148 0.74 -3.90 -23.49
N VAL A 149 1.58 -4.92 -23.33
CA VAL A 149 1.13 -6.30 -23.09
C VAL A 149 0.99 -6.49 -21.58
N VAL A 150 -0.22 -6.73 -21.11
CA VAL A 150 -0.51 -6.86 -19.67
C VAL A 150 -0.63 -8.32 -19.26
N LEU A 151 0.12 -8.72 -18.23
CA LEU A 151 0.00 -10.02 -17.57
C LEU A 151 -0.79 -9.84 -16.27
N LEU A 152 -2.07 -10.19 -16.30
CA LEU A 152 -3.03 -9.90 -15.24
C LEU A 152 -3.18 -11.10 -14.31
N ALA A 153 -2.73 -10.96 -13.07
CA ALA A 153 -3.12 -11.90 -12.01
C ALA A 153 -4.59 -11.67 -11.64
N THR A 154 -5.36 -12.74 -11.47
CA THR A 154 -6.73 -12.66 -10.93
C THR A 154 -6.76 -12.64 -9.40
N SER A 155 -5.68 -13.11 -8.76
CA SER A 155 -5.56 -13.22 -7.31
C SER A 155 -4.12 -13.04 -6.82
N SER A 156 -3.92 -12.91 -5.50
CA SER A 156 -2.58 -12.91 -4.89
C SER A 156 -1.79 -14.20 -5.16
N ARG A 157 -2.47 -15.32 -5.48
CA ARG A 157 -1.86 -16.63 -5.75
C ARG A 157 -1.16 -16.69 -7.11
N SER A 158 -1.60 -15.92 -8.10
CA SER A 158 -0.97 -15.83 -9.43
C SER A 158 -0.03 -14.63 -9.59
N SER A 159 0.09 -13.76 -8.57
CA SER A 159 0.91 -12.55 -8.62
C SER A 159 2.41 -12.81 -8.80
N GLY A 160 2.96 -13.81 -8.10
CA GLY A 160 4.36 -14.24 -8.28
C GLY A 160 4.62 -14.76 -9.70
N PHE A 161 3.68 -15.53 -10.24
CA PHE A 161 3.76 -16.11 -11.58
C PHE A 161 3.77 -15.04 -12.68
N VAL A 162 2.84 -14.08 -12.66
CA VAL A 162 2.81 -13.02 -13.70
C VAL A 162 4.02 -12.09 -13.61
N THR A 163 4.56 -11.88 -12.39
CA THR A 163 5.78 -11.10 -12.18
C THR A 163 6.98 -11.78 -12.83
N GLU A 164 7.16 -13.07 -12.57
CA GLU A 164 8.26 -13.85 -13.16
C GLU A 164 8.08 -14.02 -14.68
N LEU A 165 6.85 -14.20 -15.17
CA LEU A 165 6.57 -14.27 -16.60
C LEU A 165 6.92 -12.96 -17.31
N ALA A 166 6.56 -11.80 -16.74
CA ALA A 166 6.91 -10.50 -17.32
C ALA A 166 8.43 -10.33 -17.45
N ARG A 167 9.18 -10.73 -16.41
CA ARG A 167 10.64 -10.67 -16.39
C ARG A 167 11.30 -11.42 -17.55
N ARG A 168 10.70 -12.53 -18.03
CA ARG A 168 11.21 -13.28 -19.20
C ARG A 168 11.12 -12.51 -20.51
N PHE A 169 10.28 -11.48 -20.55
CA PHE A 169 10.09 -10.60 -21.71
C PHE A 169 10.69 -9.20 -21.52
N ASP A 170 11.54 -9.01 -20.50
CA ASP A 170 12.26 -7.75 -20.29
C ASP A 170 13.08 -7.41 -21.56
N GLY A 171 12.78 -6.25 -22.16
CA GLY A 171 13.43 -5.78 -23.38
C GLY A 171 12.88 -6.37 -24.69
N ALA A 172 11.79 -7.14 -24.66
CA ALA A 172 11.11 -7.59 -25.88
C ALA A 172 10.51 -6.41 -26.67
N ALA A 173 10.48 -6.54 -28.00
CA ALA A 173 9.79 -5.60 -28.89
C ALA A 173 8.27 -5.79 -28.77
N ALA A 174 7.64 -4.97 -27.92
CA ALA A 174 6.25 -5.15 -27.48
C ALA A 174 5.54 -3.80 -27.24
N GLY A 175 5.68 -2.85 -28.15
CA GLY A 175 5.10 -1.51 -27.99
C GLY A 175 5.73 -0.77 -26.81
N ASP A 176 4.95 -0.48 -25.78
CA ASP A 176 5.44 0.16 -24.54
C ASP A 176 5.96 -0.85 -23.50
N GLY A 177 5.89 -2.17 -23.79
CA GLY A 177 6.51 -3.24 -23.01
C GLY A 177 5.51 -4.24 -22.41
N VAL A 178 6.06 -5.33 -21.87
CA VAL A 178 5.30 -6.37 -21.14
C VAL A 178 5.33 -6.05 -19.65
N VAL A 179 4.17 -5.89 -19.01
CA VAL A 179 4.09 -5.48 -17.61
C VAL A 179 3.17 -6.41 -16.79
N PRO A 180 3.57 -6.76 -15.55
CA PRO A 180 2.71 -7.52 -14.66
C PRO A 180 1.74 -6.61 -13.92
N VAL A 181 0.51 -7.09 -13.73
CA VAL A 181 -0.46 -6.56 -12.77
C VAL A 181 -0.57 -7.58 -11.65
N ALA A 182 0.28 -7.42 -10.64
CA ALA A 182 0.34 -8.23 -9.43
C ALA A 182 -0.28 -7.46 -8.25
N HIS A 183 -1.17 -8.10 -7.49
CA HIS A 183 -1.92 -7.47 -6.38
C HIS A 183 -2.19 -8.48 -5.25
N THR A 184 -2.69 -8.02 -4.10
CA THR A 184 -2.81 -8.83 -2.86
C THR A 184 -4.21 -9.37 -2.58
N GLU A 185 -5.13 -9.29 -3.53
CA GLU A 185 -6.55 -9.58 -3.31
C GLU A 185 -6.95 -10.95 -3.86
N GLY A 186 -8.06 -11.51 -3.37
CA GLY A 186 -8.66 -12.73 -3.93
C GLY A 186 -7.92 -14.05 -3.65
N GLY A 187 -6.94 -14.06 -2.74
CA GLY A 187 -6.13 -15.23 -2.39
C GLY A 187 -6.70 -16.17 -1.32
N GLU A 188 -7.86 -15.84 -0.77
CA GLU A 188 -8.54 -16.65 0.25
C GLU A 188 -9.36 -17.79 -0.38
N ASP A 189 -9.64 -18.80 0.43
CA ASP A 189 -10.47 -19.95 0.01
C ASP A 189 -11.97 -19.61 -0.02
N GLU A 190 -12.35 -18.48 0.59
CA GLU A 190 -13.73 -18.00 0.68
C GLU A 190 -13.97 -16.85 -0.31
N VAL A 191 -15.24 -16.62 -0.63
CA VAL A 191 -15.66 -15.48 -1.45
C VAL A 191 -15.30 -14.18 -0.71
N PRO A 192 -14.48 -13.30 -1.32
CA PRO A 192 -14.05 -12.09 -0.63
C PRO A 192 -15.17 -11.05 -0.59
N ASN A 193 -15.20 -10.23 0.47
CA ASN A 193 -16.25 -9.22 0.67
C ASN A 193 -16.19 -8.10 -0.39
N ASN A 194 -15.00 -7.86 -0.96
CA ASN A 194 -14.77 -6.91 -2.04
C ASN A 194 -14.89 -7.53 -3.44
N LEU A 195 -15.49 -8.73 -3.61
CA LEU A 195 -15.53 -9.44 -4.90
C LEU A 195 -16.00 -8.54 -6.06
N HIS A 196 -17.06 -7.75 -5.85
CA HIS A 196 -17.58 -6.85 -6.88
C HIS A 196 -16.54 -5.80 -7.30
N PHE A 197 -15.90 -5.13 -6.34
CA PHE A 197 -14.84 -4.14 -6.61
C PHE A 197 -13.64 -4.76 -7.32
N LEU A 198 -13.27 -5.98 -6.92
CA LEU A 198 -12.17 -6.73 -7.52
C LEU A 198 -12.49 -7.09 -8.99
N LEU A 199 -13.66 -7.67 -9.26
CA LEU A 199 -14.06 -8.05 -10.63
C LEU A 199 -14.26 -6.83 -11.53
N ALA A 200 -14.84 -5.74 -11.02
CA ALA A 200 -14.98 -4.48 -11.77
C ALA A 200 -13.61 -3.92 -12.16
N THR A 201 -12.66 -3.90 -11.22
CA THR A 201 -11.31 -3.40 -11.47
C THR A 201 -10.54 -4.27 -12.45
N LEU A 202 -10.50 -5.60 -12.23
CA LEU A 202 -9.78 -6.54 -13.09
C LEU A 202 -10.38 -6.58 -14.49
N GLY A 203 -11.71 -6.63 -14.61
CA GLY A 203 -12.42 -6.54 -15.89
C GLY A 203 -12.12 -5.22 -16.61
N GLY A 204 -12.16 -4.12 -15.88
CA GLY A 204 -11.79 -2.79 -16.35
C GLY A 204 -10.36 -2.71 -16.90
N PHE A 205 -9.39 -3.33 -16.23
CA PHE A 205 -8.01 -3.40 -16.72
C PHE A 205 -7.90 -4.10 -18.06
N THR A 206 -8.67 -5.18 -18.29
CA THR A 206 -8.66 -5.88 -19.59
C THR A 206 -9.20 -5.04 -20.75
N LEU A 207 -9.99 -4.00 -20.43
CA LEU A 207 -10.62 -3.10 -21.38
C LEU A 207 -9.96 -1.72 -21.46
N ASN A 208 -8.98 -1.45 -20.60
CA ASN A 208 -8.31 -0.15 -20.56
C ASN A 208 -7.62 0.14 -21.90
N PRO A 209 -7.74 1.35 -22.45
CA PRO A 209 -7.25 1.64 -23.80
C PRO A 209 -5.72 1.58 -23.93
N ASN A 210 -4.98 1.63 -22.81
CA ASN A 210 -3.53 1.45 -22.82
C ASN A 210 -3.07 -0.01 -22.98
N VAL A 211 -3.99 -0.96 -22.97
CA VAL A 211 -3.72 -2.39 -23.14
C VAL A 211 -3.79 -2.75 -24.62
N GLY A 212 -2.65 -3.19 -25.18
CA GLY A 212 -2.50 -3.69 -26.53
C GLY A 212 -2.72 -5.19 -26.67
N ALA A 213 -2.48 -5.95 -25.59
CA ALA A 213 -2.82 -7.37 -25.43
C ALA A 213 -2.88 -7.73 -23.94
N VAL A 214 -3.62 -8.79 -23.57
CA VAL A 214 -3.74 -9.20 -22.16
C VAL A 214 -3.79 -10.72 -21.97
N LEU A 215 -2.93 -11.24 -21.09
CA LEU A 215 -3.04 -12.61 -20.57
C LEU A 215 -3.66 -12.56 -19.17
N ILE A 216 -4.78 -13.25 -18.97
CA ILE A 216 -5.48 -13.33 -17.69
C ILE A 216 -5.11 -14.66 -17.03
N VAL A 217 -4.47 -14.61 -15.86
CA VAL A 217 -3.87 -15.78 -15.22
C VAL A 217 -4.51 -16.05 -13.85
N ASP A 218 -5.14 -17.22 -13.73
CA ASP A 218 -5.66 -17.76 -12.48
C ASP A 218 -4.97 -19.08 -12.12
N THR A 219 -5.29 -19.59 -10.94
CA THR A 219 -4.87 -20.92 -10.48
C THR A 219 -6.09 -21.81 -10.33
N GLU A 220 -5.96 -23.10 -10.63
CA GLU A 220 -7.06 -24.05 -10.42
C GLU A 220 -7.57 -23.99 -8.97
N GLY A 221 -8.89 -23.85 -8.80
CA GLY A 221 -9.53 -23.69 -7.49
C GLY A 221 -9.62 -22.25 -6.97
N ASP A 222 -9.10 -21.25 -7.68
CA ASP A 222 -9.28 -19.85 -7.30
C ASP A 222 -10.76 -19.44 -7.36
N VAL A 223 -11.21 -18.74 -6.32
CA VAL A 223 -12.56 -18.16 -6.26
C VAL A 223 -12.72 -17.03 -7.29
N VAL A 224 -11.64 -16.29 -7.55
CA VAL A 224 -11.57 -15.21 -8.54
C VAL A 224 -10.80 -15.71 -9.75
N SER A 225 -11.52 -16.23 -10.74
CA SER A 225 -10.95 -16.81 -11.97
C SER A 225 -11.12 -15.88 -13.18
N GLY A 226 -10.40 -16.18 -14.26
CA GLY A 226 -10.60 -15.56 -15.55
C GLY A 226 -12.02 -15.78 -16.08
N GLU A 227 -12.64 -16.92 -15.78
CA GLU A 227 -14.05 -17.16 -16.08
C GLU A 227 -14.98 -16.23 -15.28
N ALA A 228 -14.69 -16.01 -13.99
CA ALA A 228 -15.45 -15.05 -13.17
C ALA A 228 -15.38 -13.63 -13.74
N ILE A 229 -14.20 -13.17 -14.20
CA ILE A 229 -14.04 -11.88 -14.88
C ILE A 229 -14.88 -11.84 -16.17
N LYS A 230 -14.78 -12.88 -17.00
CA LYS A 230 -15.52 -12.96 -18.26
C LYS A 230 -17.04 -12.91 -18.03
N ASN A 231 -17.54 -13.66 -17.05
CA ASN A 231 -18.96 -13.68 -16.70
C ASN A 231 -19.40 -12.32 -16.15
N PHE A 232 -18.61 -11.72 -15.26
CA PHE A 232 -18.88 -10.39 -14.72
C PHE A 232 -19.01 -9.33 -15.82
N LEU A 233 -18.07 -9.31 -16.77
CA LEU A 233 -18.13 -8.38 -17.91
C LEU A 233 -19.42 -8.56 -18.71
N ALA A 234 -19.80 -9.80 -19.02
CA ALA A 234 -21.01 -10.10 -19.79
C ALA A 234 -22.30 -9.73 -19.04
N GLU A 235 -22.39 -10.09 -17.76
CA GLU A 235 -23.57 -9.86 -16.91
C GLU A 235 -23.81 -8.37 -16.64
N ASN A 236 -22.74 -7.58 -16.55
CA ASN A 236 -22.81 -6.15 -16.29
C ASN A 236 -22.73 -5.29 -17.57
N GLY A 237 -22.81 -5.91 -18.75
CA GLY A 237 -22.92 -5.19 -20.03
C GLY A 237 -21.64 -4.47 -20.47
N TYR A 238 -20.46 -4.92 -20.01
CA TYR A 238 -19.19 -4.37 -20.46
C TYR A 238 -18.91 -4.78 -21.92
N PRO A 239 -18.13 -3.97 -22.67
CA PRO A 239 -17.63 -4.35 -23.99
C PRO A 239 -16.84 -5.67 -23.97
N SER A 240 -16.83 -6.36 -25.12
CA SER A 240 -15.93 -7.51 -25.31
C SER A 240 -14.50 -7.05 -25.56
N ILE A 241 -13.53 -7.80 -25.02
CA ILE A 241 -12.10 -7.57 -25.27
C ILE A 241 -11.82 -7.79 -26.77
N LYS A 242 -11.30 -6.76 -27.45
CA LYS A 242 -10.99 -6.81 -28.89
C LYS A 242 -9.50 -6.97 -29.21
N VAL A 243 -8.63 -6.64 -28.25
CA VAL A 243 -7.19 -6.86 -28.36
C VAL A 243 -6.85 -8.36 -28.26
N PRO A 244 -5.68 -8.81 -28.75
CA PRO A 244 -5.20 -10.16 -28.49
C PRO A 244 -5.27 -10.48 -26.99
N HIS A 245 -5.92 -11.58 -26.64
CA HIS A 245 -6.05 -11.99 -25.26
C HIS A 245 -6.20 -13.51 -25.13
N ALA A 246 -5.86 -14.02 -23.95
CA ALA A 246 -6.10 -15.40 -23.57
C ALA A 246 -6.35 -15.50 -22.06
N TYR A 247 -6.97 -16.61 -21.68
CA TYR A 247 -7.13 -17.03 -20.30
C TYR A 247 -6.21 -18.23 -20.08
N PHE A 248 -5.45 -18.22 -18.99
CA PHE A 248 -4.51 -19.29 -18.65
C PHE A 248 -4.71 -19.70 -17.20
N THR A 249 -5.17 -20.94 -17.01
CA THR A 249 -5.31 -21.56 -15.69
C THR A 249 -4.10 -22.41 -15.39
N ARG A 250 -3.38 -22.04 -14.34
CA ARG A 250 -2.24 -22.80 -13.82
C ARG A 250 -2.72 -24.11 -13.25
N LYS A 251 -2.07 -25.20 -13.67
CA LYS A 251 -2.41 -26.59 -13.29
C LYS A 251 -1.24 -27.56 -13.46
N GLY A 252 -0.08 -27.07 -13.89
CA GLY A 252 1.14 -27.85 -14.05
C GLY A 252 2.27 -27.23 -13.24
N GLY A 253 3.45 -27.83 -13.35
CA GLY A 253 4.62 -27.33 -12.65
C GLY A 253 4.99 -25.90 -13.04
N PHE A 254 5.62 -25.15 -12.14
CA PHE A 254 5.80 -23.70 -12.27
C PHE A 254 6.53 -23.30 -13.57
N GLU A 255 7.65 -23.96 -13.89
CA GLU A 255 8.41 -23.72 -15.12
C GLU A 255 7.69 -24.18 -16.40
N HIS A 256 6.96 -25.29 -16.32
CA HIS A 256 6.16 -25.78 -17.42
C HIS A 256 5.06 -24.77 -17.77
N ASP A 257 4.35 -24.28 -16.76
CA ASP A 257 3.26 -23.32 -16.94
C ASP A 257 3.78 -21.96 -17.41
N LEU A 258 4.95 -21.49 -16.92
CA LEU A 258 5.59 -20.28 -17.45
C LEU A 258 5.93 -20.40 -18.93
N THR A 259 6.45 -21.55 -19.35
CA THR A 259 6.76 -21.83 -20.76
C THR A 259 5.49 -21.85 -21.61
N ALA A 260 4.43 -22.53 -21.14
CA ALA A 260 3.16 -22.63 -21.84
C ALA A 260 2.46 -21.26 -21.97
N ALA A 261 2.44 -20.47 -20.89
CA ALA A 261 1.90 -19.11 -20.90
C ALA A 261 2.71 -18.17 -21.82
N GLY A 262 4.04 -18.28 -21.81
CA GLY A 262 4.93 -17.51 -22.69
C GLY A 262 4.63 -17.77 -24.18
N ALA A 263 4.42 -19.03 -24.56
CA ALA A 263 4.09 -19.40 -25.94
C ALA A 263 2.76 -18.81 -26.45
N LEU A 264 1.83 -18.44 -25.56
CA LEU A 264 0.60 -17.73 -25.93
C LEU A 264 0.87 -16.25 -26.27
N ILE A 265 1.82 -15.64 -25.58
CA ILE A 265 2.11 -14.20 -25.66
C ILE A 265 3.10 -13.89 -26.79
N GLU A 266 4.08 -14.76 -27.05
CA GLU A 266 5.12 -14.56 -28.07
C GLU A 266 4.57 -14.08 -29.44
N PRO A 267 3.46 -14.64 -29.98
CA PRO A 267 2.89 -14.18 -31.24
C PRO A 267 2.26 -12.79 -31.18
N TRP A 268 1.89 -12.30 -29.99
CA TRP A 268 1.28 -10.97 -29.82
C TRP A 268 2.31 -9.85 -29.82
N LEU A 269 3.53 -10.11 -29.34
CA LEU A 269 4.59 -9.11 -29.21
C LEU A 269 4.81 -8.30 -30.51
N PRO A 270 5.06 -8.91 -31.68
CA PRO A 270 5.24 -8.15 -32.93
C PRO A 270 3.95 -7.47 -33.41
N VAL A 271 2.77 -7.99 -33.07
CA VAL A 271 1.48 -7.37 -33.44
C VAL A 271 1.29 -6.07 -32.66
N VAL A 272 1.56 -6.09 -31.35
CA VAL A 272 1.48 -4.91 -30.49
C VAL A 272 2.55 -3.89 -30.87
N ASP A 273 3.78 -4.33 -31.13
CA ASP A 273 4.90 -3.48 -31.53
C ASP A 273 4.66 -2.76 -32.87
N ALA A 274 3.97 -3.41 -33.81
CA ALA A 274 3.69 -2.83 -35.13
C ALA A 274 2.60 -1.74 -35.11
N GLN A 275 1.77 -1.66 -34.06
CA GLN A 275 0.72 -0.64 -33.96
C GLN A 275 1.35 0.75 -33.86
N GLN A 276 0.83 1.69 -34.64
CA GLN A 276 1.34 3.06 -34.69
C GLN A 276 0.38 4.01 -33.99
N ARG A 277 0.94 5.11 -33.47
CA ARG A 277 0.13 6.22 -32.97
C ARG A 277 -0.48 6.99 -34.14
N GLU A 278 -1.71 7.47 -33.95
CA GLU A 278 -2.46 8.29 -34.89
C GLU A 278 -2.94 9.58 -34.21
N GLU A 279 -3.19 10.63 -34.98
CA GLU A 279 -3.86 11.82 -34.47
C GLU A 279 -5.30 11.48 -34.08
N VAL A 280 -5.58 11.49 -32.78
CA VAL A 280 -6.89 11.20 -32.20
C VAL A 280 -7.40 12.38 -31.38
N PRO A 281 -8.72 12.54 -31.20
CA PRO A 281 -9.28 13.66 -30.45
C PRO A 281 -8.81 13.68 -28.99
N LEU A 282 -8.60 14.87 -28.42
CA LEU A 282 -8.38 15.03 -26.97
C LEU A 282 -9.57 14.56 -26.12
N ALA A 283 -10.76 14.41 -26.73
CA ALA A 283 -11.91 13.80 -26.10
C ALA A 283 -11.70 12.35 -25.64
N ASP A 284 -10.66 11.68 -26.15
CA ASP A 284 -10.29 10.32 -25.74
C ASP A 284 -9.41 10.30 -24.47
N LEU A 285 -8.96 11.47 -23.97
CA LEU A 285 -8.25 11.54 -22.69
C LEU A 285 -9.20 11.40 -21.51
N ARG A 286 -8.83 10.49 -20.61
CA ARG A 286 -9.55 10.18 -19.38
C ARG A 286 -8.58 10.23 -18.21
N ILE A 287 -8.67 11.31 -17.44
CA ILE A 287 -7.72 11.66 -16.40
C ILE A 287 -8.17 11.11 -15.05
N ALA A 288 -7.32 10.31 -14.41
CA ALA A 288 -7.43 9.97 -13.00
C ALA A 288 -6.81 11.09 -12.15
N LEU A 289 -7.61 11.72 -11.28
CA LEU A 289 -7.15 12.75 -10.33
C LEU A 289 -6.90 12.10 -8.97
N GLN A 290 -5.65 12.12 -8.52
CA GLN A 290 -5.25 11.48 -7.26
C GLN A 290 -4.39 12.41 -6.39
N CYS A 291 -4.51 12.29 -5.07
CA CYS A 291 -3.53 12.79 -4.11
C CYS A 291 -2.67 11.68 -3.53
N GLY A 292 -1.46 12.03 -3.10
CA GLY A 292 -0.67 11.18 -2.21
C GLY A 292 -0.28 11.89 -0.93
N GLY A 293 1.01 12.10 -0.72
CA GLY A 293 1.51 12.84 0.46
C GLY A 293 1.12 14.32 0.49
N SER A 294 -0.12 14.63 0.89
CA SER A 294 -0.68 15.98 1.02
C SER A 294 0.04 16.85 2.05
N ASP A 295 0.17 18.15 1.74
CA ASP A 295 0.63 19.19 2.65
C ASP A 295 -0.33 20.40 2.65
N ALA A 296 0.00 21.45 3.42
CA ALA A 296 -0.82 22.66 3.48
C ALA A 296 -0.90 23.45 2.16
N PHE A 297 0.03 23.24 1.21
CA PHE A 297 0.08 23.92 -0.08
C PHE A 297 -0.63 23.14 -1.19
N SER A 298 -0.95 21.86 -1.00
CA SER A 298 -1.74 21.06 -1.94
C SER A 298 -2.98 21.81 -2.44
N GLY A 299 -3.77 22.39 -1.53
CA GLY A 299 -4.99 23.16 -1.86
C GLY A 299 -4.75 24.57 -2.43
N ILE A 300 -3.50 25.01 -2.53
CA ILE A 300 -3.11 26.34 -3.05
C ILE A 300 -2.48 26.23 -4.44
N SER A 301 -1.62 25.24 -4.68
CA SER A 301 -0.85 25.10 -5.91
C SER A 301 -1.27 23.87 -6.73
N ALA A 302 -0.83 22.67 -6.33
CA ALA A 302 -0.93 21.46 -7.15
C ALA A 302 -2.38 21.03 -7.44
N ASN A 303 -3.28 21.05 -6.44
CA ASN A 303 -4.67 20.62 -6.64
C ASN A 303 -5.44 21.59 -7.55
N PRO A 304 -5.39 22.93 -7.33
CA PRO A 304 -5.95 23.89 -8.29
C PRO A 304 -5.37 23.75 -9.70
N LEU A 305 -4.06 23.55 -9.85
CA LEU A 305 -3.43 23.39 -11.17
C LEU A 305 -3.94 22.12 -11.87
N ALA A 306 -3.95 20.98 -11.18
CA ALA A 306 -4.47 19.73 -11.73
C ALA A 306 -5.94 19.89 -12.14
N GLY A 307 -6.76 20.57 -11.32
CA GLY A 307 -8.15 20.86 -11.64
C GLY A 307 -8.32 21.76 -12.86
N GLN A 308 -7.52 22.83 -12.99
CA GLN A 308 -7.58 23.74 -14.15
C GLN A 308 -7.14 23.06 -15.44
N VAL A 309 -6.11 22.22 -15.40
CA VAL A 309 -5.69 21.40 -16.55
C VAL A 309 -6.77 20.38 -16.92
N SER A 310 -7.44 19.77 -15.93
CA SER A 310 -8.61 18.91 -16.15
C SER A 310 -9.79 19.67 -16.77
N ALA A 311 -10.03 20.91 -16.38
CA ALA A 311 -11.04 21.75 -17.02
C ALA A 311 -10.72 21.98 -18.50
N GLU A 312 -9.45 22.19 -18.85
CA GLU A 312 -9.04 22.33 -20.26
C GLU A 312 -9.26 21.02 -21.04
N VAL A 313 -8.92 19.86 -20.47
CA VAL A 313 -9.25 18.55 -21.07
C VAL A 313 -10.76 18.39 -21.31
N ILE A 314 -11.59 18.80 -20.35
CA ILE A 314 -13.07 18.77 -20.49
C ILE A 314 -13.56 19.75 -21.55
N ARG A 315 -12.96 20.94 -21.68
CA ARG A 315 -13.28 21.89 -22.76
C ARG A 315 -13.00 21.30 -24.14
N HIS A 316 -12.04 20.39 -24.23
CA HIS A 316 -11.74 19.59 -25.42
C HIS A 316 -12.57 18.30 -25.56
N GLY A 317 -13.53 18.08 -24.66
CA GLY A 317 -14.47 16.96 -24.68
C GLY A 317 -14.01 15.72 -23.93
N GLY A 318 -12.89 15.76 -23.19
CA GLY A 318 -12.37 14.63 -22.42
C GLY A 318 -13.05 14.45 -21.05
N THR A 319 -12.43 13.63 -20.21
CA THR A 319 -12.96 13.26 -18.88
C THR A 319 -11.94 13.48 -17.78
N ALA A 320 -12.40 13.93 -16.61
CA ALA A 320 -11.61 13.93 -15.38
C ALA A 320 -12.40 13.20 -14.28
N VAL A 321 -11.72 12.31 -13.55
CA VAL A 321 -12.30 11.48 -12.51
C VAL A 321 -11.64 11.80 -11.19
N LEU A 322 -12.37 12.43 -10.28
CA LEU A 322 -11.99 12.60 -8.89
C LEU A 322 -12.42 11.38 -8.08
N ALA A 323 -11.64 11.01 -7.07
CA ALA A 323 -11.92 9.88 -6.21
C ALA A 323 -11.67 10.28 -4.74
N GLU A 324 -11.20 9.37 -3.89
CA GLU A 324 -10.81 9.63 -2.49
C GLU A 324 -11.99 10.10 -1.61
N THR A 325 -12.99 9.23 -1.39
CA THR A 325 -14.26 9.60 -0.73
C THR A 325 -14.05 10.19 0.66
N ASP A 326 -13.15 9.64 1.46
CA ASP A 326 -12.85 10.16 2.78
C ASP A 326 -12.05 11.48 2.75
N GLU A 327 -11.32 11.77 1.68
CA GLU A 327 -10.68 13.07 1.47
C GLU A 327 -11.67 14.17 1.04
N LEU A 328 -12.98 13.89 0.92
CA LEU A 328 -13.99 14.92 0.64
C LEU A 328 -14.95 15.15 1.80
N ILE A 329 -14.72 14.51 2.96
CA ILE A 329 -15.54 14.70 4.15
C ILE A 329 -15.40 16.12 4.66
N GLY A 330 -16.52 16.84 4.75
CA GLY A 330 -16.55 18.26 5.11
C GLY A 330 -16.40 19.22 3.91
N ALA A 331 -16.12 18.70 2.71
CA ALA A 331 -16.05 19.50 1.47
C ALA A 331 -17.32 19.39 0.61
N GLU A 332 -18.38 18.75 1.11
CA GLU A 332 -19.65 18.58 0.41
C GLU A 332 -20.24 19.91 -0.11
N PRO A 333 -20.25 21.03 0.67
CA PRO A 333 -20.74 22.31 0.15
C PRO A 333 -19.95 22.83 -1.05
N TYR A 334 -18.64 22.54 -1.11
CA TYR A 334 -17.80 22.94 -2.22
C TYR A 334 -18.10 22.13 -3.47
N VAL A 335 -18.16 20.79 -3.34
CA VAL A 335 -18.41 19.88 -4.46
C VAL A 335 -19.79 20.09 -5.07
N LEU A 336 -20.80 20.35 -4.24
CA LEU A 336 -22.19 20.53 -4.68
C LEU A 336 -22.50 21.94 -5.21
N LYS A 337 -21.50 22.84 -5.28
CA LYS A 337 -21.68 24.21 -5.77
C LYS A 337 -22.05 24.29 -7.25
N ASN A 338 -21.66 23.30 -8.06
CA ASN A 338 -22.03 23.20 -9.47
C ASN A 338 -22.23 21.73 -9.84
N VAL A 339 -23.48 21.29 -9.89
CA VAL A 339 -23.84 19.88 -10.11
C VAL A 339 -24.83 19.75 -11.25
N ARG A 340 -24.81 18.63 -11.98
CA ARG A 340 -25.71 18.38 -13.10
C ARG A 340 -27.19 18.42 -12.72
N ASP A 341 -27.54 17.69 -11.68
CA ASP A 341 -28.92 17.52 -11.23
C ASP A 341 -28.97 17.03 -9.77
N LEU A 342 -30.20 16.99 -9.22
CA LEU A 342 -30.45 16.53 -7.86
C LEU A 342 -30.06 15.06 -7.64
N ALA A 343 -30.19 14.21 -8.67
CA ALA A 343 -29.85 12.79 -8.57
C ALA A 343 -28.34 12.59 -8.35
N THR A 344 -27.52 13.35 -9.07
CA THR A 344 -26.06 13.38 -8.93
C THR A 344 -25.66 13.88 -7.54
N ALA A 345 -26.28 14.96 -7.06
CA ALA A 345 -26.03 15.48 -5.71
C ALA A 345 -26.38 14.45 -4.62
N LYS A 346 -27.55 13.81 -4.72
CA LYS A 346 -27.98 12.77 -3.78
C LYS A 346 -27.07 11.54 -3.84
N ARG A 347 -26.60 11.15 -5.02
CA ARG A 347 -25.66 10.03 -5.18
C ARG A 347 -24.29 10.34 -4.55
N PHE A 348 -23.77 11.55 -4.71
CA PHE A 348 -22.54 12.00 -4.04
C PHE A 348 -22.66 11.86 -2.50
N LEU A 349 -23.73 12.43 -1.92
CA LEU A 349 -23.96 12.37 -0.47
C LEU A 349 -24.19 10.94 0.03
N ALA A 350 -24.90 10.11 -0.75
CA ALA A 350 -25.07 8.69 -0.43
C ALA A 350 -23.74 7.92 -0.44
N THR A 351 -22.81 8.30 -1.32
CA THR A 351 -21.47 7.72 -1.38
C THR A 351 -20.67 8.04 -0.13
N ILE A 352 -20.63 9.32 0.27
CA ILE A 352 -20.00 9.77 1.52
C ILE A 352 -20.58 9.03 2.73
N LYS A 353 -21.92 8.95 2.80
CA LYS A 353 -22.62 8.25 3.89
C LYS A 353 -22.25 6.76 3.93
N SER A 354 -22.33 6.06 2.80
CA SER A 354 -21.99 4.64 2.72
C SER A 354 -20.54 4.37 3.10
N PHE A 355 -19.61 5.25 2.71
CA PHE A 355 -18.21 5.13 3.11
C PHE A 355 -18.05 5.27 4.63
N LYS A 356 -18.67 6.30 5.24
CA LYS A 356 -18.67 6.47 6.70
C LYS A 356 -19.28 5.27 7.42
N GLU A 357 -20.34 4.67 6.90
CA GLU A 357 -20.96 3.46 7.46
C GLU A 357 -20.00 2.26 7.41
N ARG A 358 -19.38 1.98 6.25
CA ARG A 358 -18.42 0.87 6.10
C ARG A 358 -17.22 1.01 7.03
N VAL A 359 -16.66 2.22 7.16
CA VAL A 359 -15.56 2.50 8.10
C VAL A 359 -16.04 2.38 9.55
N GLY A 360 -17.25 2.86 9.84
CA GLY A 360 -17.91 2.76 11.14
C GLY A 360 -18.11 1.32 11.61
N TRP A 361 -18.33 0.36 10.69
CA TRP A 361 -18.44 -1.06 11.05
C TRP A 361 -17.20 -1.63 11.71
N HIS A 362 -16.04 -1.06 11.39
CA HIS A 362 -14.73 -1.45 11.91
C HIS A 362 -14.31 -0.65 13.15
N GLY A 363 -15.18 0.23 13.67
CA GLY A 363 -14.88 1.06 14.82
C GLY A 363 -14.01 2.29 14.51
N HIS A 364 -13.93 2.68 13.24
CA HIS A 364 -13.18 3.84 12.77
C HIS A 364 -14.12 4.95 12.28
N THR A 365 -13.63 6.19 12.28
CA THR A 365 -14.29 7.34 11.66
C THR A 365 -13.48 7.77 10.45
N ALA A 366 -14.15 8.12 9.36
CA ALA A 366 -13.45 8.61 8.17
C ALA A 366 -12.89 10.04 8.39
N GLU A 367 -13.45 10.79 9.35
CA GLU A 367 -12.89 12.05 9.89
C GLU A 367 -11.53 11.86 10.60
N GLY A 368 -11.15 10.61 10.89
CA GLY A 368 -9.85 10.27 11.49
C GLY A 368 -8.65 10.49 10.54
N ASN A 369 -8.88 10.74 9.25
CA ASN A 369 -7.90 11.23 8.30
C ASN A 369 -7.81 12.77 8.46
N PRO A 370 -6.70 13.38 8.92
CA PRO A 370 -5.35 13.27 8.36
C PRO A 370 -4.34 12.44 9.19
N SER A 371 -3.30 11.91 8.55
CA SER A 371 -2.21 11.19 9.24
C SER A 371 -1.34 12.11 10.11
N GLY A 372 -0.57 11.53 11.05
CA GLY A 372 0.38 12.30 11.87
C GLY A 372 1.46 13.03 11.06
N GLY A 373 1.81 12.53 9.86
CA GLY A 373 2.69 13.22 8.91
C GLY A 373 2.03 14.44 8.25
N ASN A 374 0.74 14.36 7.93
CA ASN A 374 -0.02 15.49 7.38
C ASN A 374 -0.23 16.58 8.45
N VAL A 375 -0.57 16.19 9.69
CA VAL A 375 -0.74 17.12 10.82
C VAL A 375 0.54 17.92 11.08
N TYR A 376 1.70 17.25 11.03
CA TYR A 376 3.01 17.90 11.13
C TYR A 376 3.27 18.94 10.05
N ARG A 377 2.66 18.79 8.87
CA ARG A 377 2.84 19.67 7.71
C ARG A 377 1.71 20.68 7.55
N GLY A 378 0.91 20.90 8.60
CA GLY A 378 -0.07 21.98 8.64
C GLY A 378 -1.50 21.58 8.26
N LEU A 379 -1.80 20.29 8.06
CA LEU A 379 -3.18 19.83 7.87
C LEU A 379 -3.75 19.34 9.21
N TYR A 380 -4.31 20.26 10.00
CA TYR A 380 -4.66 19.99 11.41
C TYR A 380 -5.85 19.04 11.61
N ASN A 381 -6.75 18.95 10.64
CA ASN A 381 -7.96 18.14 10.69
C ASN A 381 -8.50 17.85 9.29
N ILE A 382 -9.54 17.01 9.23
CA ILE A 382 -10.15 16.57 7.98
C ILE A 382 -10.65 17.74 7.14
N VAL A 383 -11.23 18.78 7.73
CA VAL A 383 -11.80 19.93 7.00
C VAL A 383 -10.73 20.62 6.13
N LEU A 384 -9.54 20.89 6.69
CA LEU A 384 -8.43 21.50 5.94
C LEU A 384 -7.94 20.60 4.81
N LYS A 385 -7.85 19.29 5.08
CA LYS A 385 -7.43 18.32 4.07
C LYS A 385 -8.46 18.27 2.94
N SER A 386 -9.74 18.14 3.28
CA SER A 386 -10.81 17.93 2.32
C SER A 386 -11.10 19.14 1.45
N ILE A 387 -11.12 20.35 2.03
CA ILE A 387 -11.31 21.55 1.21
C ILE A 387 -10.15 21.72 0.22
N GLY A 388 -8.93 21.36 0.62
CA GLY A 388 -7.76 21.35 -0.26
C GLY A 388 -7.84 20.29 -1.35
N ALA A 389 -8.26 19.06 -1.02
CA ALA A 389 -8.47 17.98 -1.99
C ALA A 389 -9.57 18.31 -3.01
N ALA A 390 -10.67 18.92 -2.54
CA ALA A 390 -11.79 19.35 -3.38
C ALA A 390 -11.40 20.41 -4.42
N ARG A 391 -10.28 21.13 -4.24
CA ARG A 391 -9.78 22.10 -5.24
C ARG A 391 -9.35 21.48 -6.56
N LYS A 392 -9.23 20.15 -6.63
CA LYS A 392 -9.10 19.41 -7.90
C LYS A 392 -10.35 19.55 -8.79
N LEU A 393 -11.49 19.95 -8.21
CA LEU A 393 -12.68 20.41 -8.92
C LEU A 393 -12.69 21.96 -8.97
N PRO A 394 -12.42 22.58 -10.13
CA PRO A 394 -12.64 24.02 -10.29
C PRO A 394 -14.09 24.41 -10.07
N ARG A 395 -14.34 25.61 -9.53
CA ARG A 395 -15.70 26.04 -9.11
C ARG A 395 -16.66 26.16 -10.31
N GLU A 396 -16.13 26.43 -11.49
CA GLU A 396 -16.80 26.59 -12.77
C GLU A 396 -17.11 25.26 -13.46
N VAL A 397 -16.40 24.19 -13.11
CA VAL A 397 -16.62 22.85 -13.66
C VAL A 397 -17.81 22.21 -12.95
N ARG A 398 -18.66 21.54 -13.73
CA ARG A 398 -19.85 20.87 -13.21
C ARG A 398 -19.56 19.42 -12.89
N LEU A 399 -19.97 18.94 -11.71
CA LEU A 399 -20.02 17.50 -11.41
C LEU A 399 -21.14 16.84 -12.23
N ASP A 400 -20.75 15.98 -13.19
CA ASP A 400 -21.67 15.35 -14.14
C ASP A 400 -22.22 14.00 -13.68
N HIS A 401 -21.38 13.20 -13.01
CA HIS A 401 -21.71 11.84 -12.58
C HIS A 401 -21.03 11.45 -11.28
N VAL A 402 -21.65 10.53 -10.56
CA VAL A 402 -21.04 9.78 -9.46
C VAL A 402 -21.18 8.30 -9.74
N ILE A 403 -20.07 7.56 -9.67
CA ILE A 403 -20.00 6.13 -10.01
C ILE A 403 -19.41 5.32 -8.84
N ASP A 404 -19.67 4.01 -8.85
CA ASP A 404 -19.03 3.08 -7.93
C ASP A 404 -17.59 2.75 -8.36
N TYR A 405 -16.81 2.18 -7.44
CA TYR A 405 -15.42 1.83 -7.65
C TYR A 405 -15.23 0.86 -8.83
N GLY A 406 -14.46 1.29 -9.85
CA GLY A 406 -14.16 0.49 -11.03
C GLY A 406 -15.30 0.38 -12.05
N GLU A 407 -16.42 1.08 -11.84
CA GLU A 407 -17.55 1.10 -12.78
C GLU A 407 -17.16 1.83 -14.09
N PRO A 408 -17.66 1.40 -15.28
CA PRO A 408 -17.36 2.08 -16.54
C PRO A 408 -17.85 3.52 -16.52
N LEU A 409 -17.05 4.41 -17.12
CA LEU A 409 -17.44 5.82 -17.22
C LEU A 409 -18.70 5.98 -18.09
N PRO A 410 -19.79 6.60 -17.59
CA PRO A 410 -21.06 6.75 -18.31
C PRO A 410 -21.01 7.80 -19.43
N GLY A 411 -19.92 8.56 -19.54
CA GLY A 411 -19.74 9.63 -20.52
C GLY A 411 -18.53 10.50 -20.20
N ASN A 412 -18.48 11.66 -20.85
CA ASN A 412 -17.40 12.65 -20.70
C ASN A 412 -17.77 13.74 -19.68
N GLY A 413 -16.80 14.55 -19.27
CA GLY A 413 -16.98 15.61 -18.28
C GLY A 413 -16.29 15.33 -16.94
N TYR A 414 -16.84 15.84 -15.85
CA TYR A 414 -16.24 15.67 -14.52
C TYR A 414 -17.02 14.63 -13.70
N ILE A 415 -16.33 13.61 -13.23
CA ILE A 415 -16.93 12.44 -12.58
C ILE A 415 -16.29 12.27 -11.19
N PHE A 416 -17.10 11.86 -10.22
CA PHE A 416 -16.62 11.41 -8.93
C PHE A 416 -16.80 9.89 -8.80
N MET A 417 -15.78 9.17 -8.31
CA MET A 417 -15.80 7.72 -8.11
C MET A 417 -15.61 7.38 -6.63
N ASP A 418 -16.48 6.52 -6.08
CA ASP A 418 -16.27 6.00 -4.71
C ASP A 418 -14.93 5.24 -4.62
N SER A 419 -14.12 5.57 -3.62
CA SER A 419 -12.86 4.87 -3.32
C SER A 419 -12.32 5.27 -1.95
N PRO A 420 -11.40 4.49 -1.36
CA PRO A 420 -10.63 4.95 -0.21
C PRO A 420 -9.56 5.98 -0.64
N GLY A 421 -9.06 6.77 0.30
CA GLY A 421 -7.97 7.73 0.09
C GLY A 421 -6.58 7.11 -0.03
N ASN A 422 -6.42 5.78 0.16
CA ASN A 422 -5.17 5.10 -0.15
C ASN A 422 -4.86 5.20 -1.65
N ASP A 423 -3.69 5.77 -1.96
CA ASP A 423 -3.37 6.29 -3.29
C ASP A 423 -3.48 5.23 -4.41
N LEU A 424 -2.93 4.04 -4.17
CA LEU A 424 -2.88 2.98 -5.17
C LEU A 424 -4.21 2.23 -5.27
N GLU A 425 -4.90 2.04 -4.14
CA GLU A 425 -6.25 1.48 -4.13
C GLU A 425 -7.21 2.37 -4.93
N SER A 426 -7.17 3.70 -4.75
CA SER A 426 -8.03 4.63 -5.49
C SER A 426 -7.73 4.64 -7.00
N VAL A 427 -6.45 4.75 -7.37
CA VAL A 427 -6.00 4.78 -8.77
C VAL A 427 -6.37 3.51 -9.53
N ALA A 428 -6.29 2.34 -8.88
CA ALA A 428 -6.71 1.09 -9.50
C ALA A 428 -8.18 1.12 -9.94
N GLY A 429 -9.08 1.65 -9.11
CA GLY A 429 -10.48 1.84 -9.49
C GLY A 429 -10.64 2.77 -10.69
N GLN A 430 -9.95 3.92 -10.70
CA GLN A 430 -10.05 4.90 -11.78
C GLN A 430 -9.56 4.33 -13.13
N ILE A 431 -8.50 3.52 -13.09
CA ILE A 431 -7.96 2.83 -14.25
C ILE A 431 -8.89 1.69 -14.70
N GLY A 432 -9.51 0.98 -13.75
CA GLY A 432 -10.59 0.02 -14.01
C GLY A 432 -11.79 0.66 -14.72
N SER A 433 -12.18 1.86 -14.31
CA SER A 433 -13.21 2.66 -15.00
C SER A 433 -12.80 3.10 -16.43
N GLY A 434 -11.50 3.08 -16.74
CA GLY A 434 -10.95 3.34 -18.07
C GLY A 434 -10.12 4.62 -18.20
N CYS A 435 -9.58 5.18 -17.11
CA CYS A 435 -8.62 6.28 -17.19
C CYS A 435 -7.31 5.84 -17.87
N ASN A 436 -6.76 6.69 -18.74
CA ASN A 436 -5.57 6.42 -19.55
C ASN A 436 -4.41 7.40 -19.29
N LEU A 437 -4.55 8.30 -18.32
CA LEU A 437 -3.50 9.18 -17.80
C LEU A 437 -3.81 9.52 -16.35
N ILE A 438 -2.78 9.61 -15.49
CA ILE A 438 -2.95 9.94 -14.07
C ILE A 438 -2.31 11.29 -13.78
N PHE A 439 -3.04 12.17 -13.10
CA PHE A 439 -2.49 13.35 -12.45
C PHE A 439 -2.37 13.05 -10.96
N PHE A 440 -1.13 12.96 -10.51
CA PHE A 440 -0.79 12.62 -9.14
C PHE A 440 -0.23 13.85 -8.42
N THR A 441 -1.02 14.42 -7.52
CA THR A 441 -0.62 15.59 -6.73
C THR A 441 0.11 15.16 -5.45
N THR A 442 1.19 15.84 -5.09
CA THR A 442 1.98 15.49 -3.91
C THR A 442 2.76 16.66 -3.31
N GLY A 443 2.63 16.85 -2.00
CA GLY A 443 3.42 17.83 -1.26
C GLY A 443 4.77 17.30 -0.78
N ASN A 444 4.85 16.00 -0.51
CA ASN A 444 6.09 15.39 -0.03
C ASN A 444 6.96 14.79 -1.15
N GLY A 445 6.42 14.66 -2.36
CA GLY A 445 7.12 14.09 -3.50
C GLY A 445 6.90 12.59 -3.63
N SER A 446 5.65 12.18 -3.75
CA SER A 446 5.33 10.78 -4.00
C SER A 446 5.87 10.28 -5.32
N ILE A 447 6.41 9.07 -5.33
CA ILE A 447 7.01 8.45 -6.52
C ILE A 447 6.08 7.39 -7.15
N THR A 448 4.86 7.25 -6.62
CA THR A 448 3.89 6.23 -7.04
C THR A 448 3.62 6.28 -8.54
N ASN A 449 3.62 5.11 -9.19
CA ASN A 449 3.27 4.95 -10.61
C ASN A 449 2.48 3.65 -10.81
N PHE A 450 1.69 3.61 -11.88
CA PHE A 450 0.92 2.44 -12.30
C PHE A 450 1.58 1.71 -13.48
N PRO A 451 1.50 0.36 -13.62
CA PRO A 451 2.31 -0.38 -14.59
C PRO A 451 2.11 -0.03 -16.06
N PHE A 452 0.89 0.30 -16.48
CA PHE A 452 0.55 0.56 -17.90
C PHE A 452 -0.14 1.90 -18.14
N VAL A 453 -0.18 2.78 -17.14
CA VAL A 453 -0.80 4.12 -17.27
C VAL A 453 0.21 5.20 -16.85
N PRO A 454 0.53 6.15 -17.74
CA PRO A 454 1.49 7.22 -17.43
C PRO A 454 1.00 8.07 -16.25
N THR A 455 1.93 8.44 -15.37
CA THR A 455 1.64 9.18 -14.13
C THR A 455 2.43 10.49 -14.10
N LEU A 456 1.74 11.61 -14.36
CA LEU A 456 2.27 12.96 -14.24
C LEU A 456 2.20 13.41 -12.77
N LYS A 457 3.36 13.73 -12.18
CA LYS A 457 3.47 14.12 -10.77
C LYS A 457 3.59 15.63 -10.60
N PHE A 458 2.68 16.19 -9.81
CA PHE A 458 2.55 17.62 -9.54
C PHE A 458 3.01 17.92 -8.11
N VAL A 459 4.10 18.67 -7.96
CA VAL A 459 4.68 18.99 -6.66
C VAL A 459 4.24 20.37 -6.17
N THR A 460 3.88 20.48 -4.90
CA THR A 460 3.26 21.69 -4.33
C THR A 460 4.21 22.88 -4.18
N THR A 461 5.52 22.65 -4.06
CA THR A 461 6.54 23.68 -3.81
C THR A 461 7.79 23.48 -4.68
N SER A 462 8.37 24.58 -5.17
CA SER A 462 9.54 24.55 -6.05
C SER A 462 10.78 23.98 -5.35
N ALA A 463 10.95 24.26 -4.06
CA ALA A 463 12.06 23.70 -3.28
C ALA A 463 12.01 22.16 -3.22
N ARG A 464 10.80 21.57 -3.17
CA ARG A 464 10.62 20.12 -3.22
C ARG A 464 10.82 19.59 -4.64
N TYR A 465 10.32 20.29 -5.65
CA TYR A 465 10.54 19.95 -7.05
C TYR A 465 12.03 19.86 -7.39
N GLU A 466 12.82 20.87 -7.03
CA GLU A 466 14.27 20.87 -7.29
C GLU A 466 15.00 19.71 -6.62
N ARG A 467 14.58 19.33 -5.40
CA ARG A 467 15.14 18.18 -4.67
C ARG A 467 14.81 16.83 -5.34
N LEU A 468 13.65 16.72 -5.98
CA LEU A 468 13.12 15.45 -6.53
C LEU A 468 12.89 15.53 -8.05
N ARG A 469 13.65 16.40 -8.73
CA ARG A 469 13.42 16.75 -10.14
C ARG A 469 13.51 15.58 -11.12
N ALA A 470 14.17 14.48 -10.73
CA ALA A 470 14.25 13.28 -11.54
C ALA A 470 12.94 12.49 -11.51
N GLU A 471 12.20 12.58 -10.40
CA GLU A 471 10.96 11.86 -10.13
C GLU A 471 9.70 12.72 -10.31
N MET A 472 9.82 14.00 -10.65
CA MET A 472 8.70 14.95 -10.69
C MET A 472 8.54 15.60 -12.06
N ASP A 473 7.29 15.75 -12.51
CA ASP A 473 6.98 16.27 -13.83
C ASP A 473 6.64 17.76 -13.81
N VAL A 474 5.86 18.20 -12.82
CA VAL A 474 5.29 19.56 -12.75
C VAL A 474 5.65 20.25 -11.43
N ASP A 475 6.22 21.45 -11.53
CA ASP A 475 6.44 22.36 -10.40
C ASP A 475 5.25 23.32 -10.25
N ALA A 476 4.28 22.96 -9.39
CA ALA A 476 3.16 23.85 -9.06
C ALA A 476 3.58 24.97 -8.08
N GLY A 477 4.73 24.84 -7.43
CA GLY A 477 5.27 25.84 -6.49
C GLY A 477 5.62 27.18 -7.14
N LYS A 478 5.79 27.22 -8.47
CA LYS A 478 5.86 28.45 -9.26
C LYS A 478 4.69 29.40 -8.98
N TYR A 479 3.50 28.87 -8.66
CA TYR A 479 2.35 29.68 -8.28
C TYR A 479 2.62 30.49 -7.00
N LEU A 480 3.26 29.89 -6.01
CA LEU A 480 3.62 30.52 -4.73
C LEU A 480 4.71 31.60 -4.89
N THR A 481 5.42 31.59 -6.03
CA THR A 481 6.52 32.54 -6.32
C THR A 481 6.15 33.56 -7.40
N GLY A 482 4.89 33.58 -7.85
CA GLY A 482 4.31 34.66 -8.64
C GLY A 482 3.93 34.31 -10.08
N THR A 483 4.12 33.07 -10.55
CA THR A 483 3.58 32.66 -11.85
C THR A 483 2.06 32.57 -11.77
N SER A 484 1.35 33.09 -12.78
CA SER A 484 -0.11 33.03 -12.79
C SER A 484 -0.60 31.59 -12.98
N MET A 485 -1.76 31.25 -12.40
CA MET A 485 -2.36 29.92 -12.59
C MET A 485 -2.69 29.66 -14.06
N ALA A 486 -3.04 30.70 -14.83
CA ALA A 486 -3.33 30.59 -16.25
C ALA A 486 -2.07 30.17 -17.06
N ASP A 487 -0.93 30.81 -16.80
CA ASP A 487 0.33 30.45 -17.47
C ASP A 487 0.77 29.03 -17.11
N LEU A 488 0.67 28.65 -15.82
CA LEU A 488 0.96 27.29 -15.38
C LEU A 488 0.04 26.25 -16.01
N THR A 489 -1.25 26.57 -16.14
CA THR A 489 -2.25 25.70 -16.77
C THR A 489 -1.88 25.47 -18.23
N ALA A 490 -1.52 26.52 -18.98
CA ALA A 490 -1.10 26.40 -20.37
C ALA A 490 0.18 25.56 -20.52
N GLU A 491 1.23 25.86 -19.74
CA GLU A 491 2.50 25.10 -19.72
C GLU A 491 2.25 23.61 -19.43
N THR A 492 1.40 23.32 -18.45
CA THR A 492 1.13 21.95 -18.01
C THR A 492 0.21 21.21 -18.96
N PHE A 493 -0.78 21.87 -19.56
CA PHE A 493 -1.64 21.27 -20.58
C PHE A 493 -0.82 20.85 -21.80
N ASP A 494 0.14 21.68 -22.24
CA ASP A 494 1.06 21.30 -23.33
C ASP A 494 1.88 20.05 -22.96
N LEU A 495 2.37 19.94 -21.72
CA LEU A 495 3.05 18.74 -21.24
C LEU A 495 2.13 17.52 -21.26
N VAL A 496 0.88 17.67 -20.82
CA VAL A 496 -0.14 16.60 -20.84
C VAL A 496 -0.33 16.05 -22.25
N VAL A 497 -0.49 16.93 -23.25
CA VAL A 497 -0.65 16.52 -24.66
C VAL A 497 0.60 15.79 -25.16
N ARG A 498 1.81 16.25 -24.84
CA ARG A 498 3.05 15.57 -25.23
C ARG A 498 3.19 14.20 -24.57
N VAL A 499 2.87 14.07 -23.29
CA VAL A 499 2.93 12.80 -22.56
C VAL A 499 1.88 11.81 -23.08
N ALA A 500 0.66 12.27 -23.32
CA ALA A 500 -0.36 11.46 -24.00
C ALA A 500 0.11 11.00 -25.38
N SER A 501 0.85 11.85 -26.09
CA SER A 501 1.44 11.59 -27.41
C SER A 501 2.69 10.69 -27.41
N GLY A 502 3.15 10.23 -26.24
CA GLY A 502 4.25 9.26 -26.11
C GLY A 502 5.52 9.79 -25.45
N GLU A 503 5.57 11.06 -25.03
CA GLU A 503 6.65 11.51 -24.14
C GLU A 503 6.54 10.74 -22.81
N LYS A 504 7.65 10.13 -22.35
CA LYS A 504 7.67 9.40 -21.08
C LYS A 504 7.61 10.37 -19.91
N SER A 505 6.70 10.14 -18.97
CA SER A 505 6.67 10.78 -17.66
C SER A 505 7.92 10.44 -16.83
N ALA A 506 8.18 11.20 -15.77
CA ALA A 506 9.23 10.91 -14.79
C ALA A 506 9.07 9.51 -14.17
N GLY A 507 7.81 9.09 -13.94
CA GLY A 507 7.50 7.75 -13.42
C GLY A 507 7.95 6.63 -14.35
N GLU A 508 7.65 6.77 -15.63
CA GLU A 508 8.04 5.78 -16.65
C GLU A 508 9.56 5.72 -16.84
N ARG A 509 10.26 6.85 -16.72
CA ARG A 509 11.73 6.88 -16.75
C ARG A 509 12.34 6.24 -15.51
N ALA A 510 11.73 6.42 -14.34
CA ALA A 510 12.15 5.76 -13.10
C ALA A 510 11.92 4.24 -13.18
N GLY A 511 10.94 3.78 -13.97
CA GLY A 511 10.75 2.39 -14.36
C GLY A 511 10.15 1.49 -13.28
N HIS A 512 9.66 2.02 -12.16
CA HIS A 512 9.02 1.25 -11.10
C HIS A 512 7.52 1.55 -11.05
N SER A 513 6.73 0.55 -10.68
CA SER A 513 5.27 0.65 -10.57
C SER A 513 4.74 -0.39 -9.58
N GLN A 514 3.52 -0.18 -9.11
CA GLN A 514 2.84 -1.06 -8.16
C GLN A 514 1.34 -1.04 -8.40
N VAL A 515 0.64 -2.07 -7.92
CA VAL A 515 -0.81 -2.16 -7.96
C VAL A 515 -1.33 -2.54 -6.58
N SER A 516 -2.35 -1.83 -6.13
CA SER A 516 -3.17 -2.21 -4.98
C SER A 516 -4.62 -2.01 -5.37
N ILE A 517 -5.49 -2.97 -5.06
CA ILE A 517 -6.94 -2.89 -5.33
C ILE A 517 -7.63 -2.73 -3.97
N TRP A 518 -8.75 -2.02 -3.93
CA TRP A 518 -9.51 -1.81 -2.69
C TRP A 518 -9.66 -3.10 -1.89
N ARG A 519 -8.99 -3.14 -0.74
CA ARG A 519 -8.77 -4.35 0.06
C ARG A 519 -10.05 -4.97 0.62
N ASN A 520 -10.03 -6.29 0.80
CA ASN A 520 -11.09 -7.09 1.41
C ASN A 520 -11.29 -6.77 2.91
N TRP A 521 -12.06 -5.73 3.22
CA TRP A 521 -12.41 -5.37 4.60
C TRP A 521 -13.31 -6.46 5.23
N LYS A 522 -12.96 -6.93 6.43
CA LYS A 522 -13.54 -8.14 7.01
C LYS A 522 -14.95 -7.98 7.58
N GLN A 523 -15.34 -6.78 8.00
CA GLN A 523 -16.72 -6.53 8.45
C GLN A 523 -17.60 -6.16 7.25
N THR A 524 -18.69 -6.90 7.05
CA THR A 524 -19.69 -6.67 6.00
C THR A 524 -20.94 -5.94 6.50
N GLY A 525 -20.98 -5.61 7.78
CA GLY A 525 -22.10 -4.92 8.41
C GLY A 525 -21.80 -4.52 9.86
N PRO A 526 -22.75 -3.86 10.53
CA PRO A 526 -22.57 -3.45 11.90
C PRO A 526 -22.51 -4.66 12.85
N ARG A 527 -21.55 -4.66 13.77
CA ARG A 527 -21.39 -5.62 14.86
C ARG A 527 -21.48 -4.92 16.20
N GLU A 528 -22.37 -5.41 17.06
CA GLU A 528 -22.53 -4.90 18.42
C GLU A 528 -21.18 -4.93 19.17
N GLY A 529 -20.87 -3.85 19.87
CA GLY A 529 -19.60 -3.71 20.57
C GLY A 529 -18.40 -3.30 19.69
N ILE A 530 -18.46 -3.35 18.36
CA ILE A 530 -17.36 -2.93 17.45
C ILE A 530 -17.71 -1.72 16.59
N SER A 531 -18.95 -1.64 16.10
CA SER A 531 -19.35 -0.56 15.20
C SER A 531 -19.64 0.76 15.93
N ILE A 532 -19.36 1.88 15.27
CA ILE A 532 -19.63 3.23 15.75
C ILE A 532 -20.57 3.98 14.80
N THR A 533 -21.14 5.08 15.30
CA THR A 533 -22.01 5.97 14.52
C THR A 533 -21.21 6.80 13.52
N THR A 534 -21.89 7.26 12.46
CA THR A 534 -21.29 8.03 11.35
C THR A 534 -21.12 9.52 11.65
N ASP A 535 -21.45 9.98 12.85
CA ASP A 535 -21.34 11.37 13.29
C ASP A 535 -19.92 11.74 13.78
N GLY A 536 -18.95 10.85 13.58
CA GLY A 536 -17.54 11.08 13.94
C GLY A 536 -17.26 11.10 15.44
N ARG A 537 -18.28 10.96 16.30
CA ARG A 537 -18.16 11.03 17.75
C ARG A 537 -17.94 9.64 18.32
N MET A 538 -16.70 9.33 18.71
CA MET A 538 -16.41 8.08 19.40
C MET A 538 -16.77 8.18 20.88
N SER A 539 -17.72 7.37 21.33
CA SER A 539 -18.07 7.23 22.75
C SER A 539 -17.21 6.21 23.50
N ARG A 540 -16.40 5.40 22.79
CA ARG A 540 -15.53 4.36 23.37
C ARG A 540 -14.12 4.38 22.80
N LYS A 541 -13.17 3.75 23.51
CA LYS A 541 -11.81 3.53 22.99
C LYS A 541 -11.76 2.16 22.31
N LEU A 542 -11.04 2.06 21.19
CA LEU A 542 -10.78 0.77 20.55
C LEU A 542 -10.11 -0.22 21.52
N ALA A 543 -9.29 0.27 22.44
CA ALA A 543 -8.64 -0.55 23.48
C ALA A 543 -9.61 -1.33 24.40
N ASP A 544 -10.91 -1.00 24.39
CA ASP A 544 -11.92 -1.66 25.20
C ASP A 544 -12.53 -2.90 24.52
N LEU A 545 -12.22 -3.14 23.22
CA LEU A 545 -12.70 -4.31 22.48
C LEU A 545 -12.09 -5.63 23.00
N PRO A 546 -12.75 -6.78 22.80
CA PRO A 546 -12.17 -8.10 23.09
C PRO A 546 -10.76 -8.26 22.50
N THR A 547 -9.90 -8.98 23.21
CA THR A 547 -8.50 -9.17 22.82
C THR A 547 -8.36 -9.90 21.48
N GLU A 548 -9.26 -10.84 21.19
CA GLU A 548 -9.31 -11.56 19.92
C GLU A 548 -9.64 -10.66 18.72
N ASP A 549 -10.62 -9.76 18.86
CA ASP A 549 -11.06 -8.87 17.79
C ASP A 549 -9.97 -7.85 17.40
N ARG A 550 -9.05 -7.56 18.32
CA ARG A 550 -7.92 -6.66 18.12
C ARG A 550 -6.59 -7.35 17.80
N ASP A 551 -6.60 -8.68 17.73
CA ASP A 551 -5.38 -9.48 17.68
C ASP A 551 -4.33 -9.05 18.74
N ALA A 552 -4.79 -8.81 19.97
CA ALA A 552 -3.93 -8.38 21.05
C ALA A 552 -2.90 -9.48 21.43
N PRO A 553 -1.68 -9.09 21.84
CA PRO A 553 -0.66 -10.03 22.30
C PRO A 553 -1.14 -10.97 23.42
N LEU A 554 -0.65 -12.20 23.39
CA LEU A 554 -0.86 -13.24 24.40
C LEU A 554 0.40 -13.40 25.27
N ASP A 555 0.37 -14.26 26.29
CA ASP A 555 1.52 -14.48 27.20
C ASP A 555 2.75 -15.09 26.51
N GLY A 556 2.56 -15.74 25.35
CA GLY A 556 3.63 -16.39 24.61
C GLY A 556 4.15 -17.66 25.26
N VAL A 557 3.38 -18.28 26.15
CA VAL A 557 3.72 -19.55 26.81
C VAL A 557 3.39 -20.73 25.88
N PRO A 558 4.32 -21.68 25.65
CA PRO A 558 4.06 -22.82 24.77
C PRO A 558 3.06 -23.80 25.37
N HIS A 559 2.35 -24.51 24.50
CA HIS A 559 1.55 -25.67 24.90
C HIS A 559 2.45 -26.82 25.38
N ARG A 560 1.95 -27.59 26.35
CA ARG A 560 2.57 -28.85 26.73
C ARG A 560 2.26 -29.91 25.68
N GLY A 561 3.18 -30.10 24.75
CA GLY A 561 3.12 -31.18 23.75
C GLY A 561 3.95 -32.41 24.15
N LEU A 562 3.81 -33.47 23.37
CA LEU A 562 4.71 -34.61 23.40
C LEU A 562 6.08 -34.19 22.84
N THR A 563 7.13 -34.93 23.23
CA THR A 563 8.50 -34.73 22.76
C THR A 563 9.12 -36.04 22.32
N ALA A 564 10.27 -35.96 21.64
CA ALA A 564 11.12 -37.11 21.32
C ALA A 564 12.59 -36.77 21.66
N GLU A 565 13.37 -37.76 22.10
CA GLU A 565 14.79 -37.59 22.45
C GLU A 565 15.74 -37.71 21.23
N SER A 566 15.19 -37.94 20.04
CA SER A 566 15.95 -37.97 18.78
C SER A 566 16.48 -36.58 18.43
N ARG A 567 17.57 -36.53 17.66
CA ARG A 567 18.18 -35.28 17.16
C ARG A 567 18.66 -35.48 15.73
N THR A 568 18.20 -34.62 14.84
CA THR A 568 18.70 -34.53 13.46
C THR A 568 19.87 -33.55 13.38
N PRO A 569 21.10 -34.01 13.05
CA PRO A 569 22.27 -33.13 12.90
C PRO A 569 22.10 -32.12 11.76
N THR A 570 22.63 -30.91 11.93
CA THR A 570 22.48 -29.81 10.96
C THR A 570 23.67 -28.86 11.03
N ASP A 571 24.17 -28.39 9.88
CA ASP A 571 25.27 -27.42 9.84
C ASP A 571 24.75 -25.98 9.84
N LEU A 572 24.83 -25.30 10.98
CA LEU A 572 24.33 -23.93 11.14
C LEU A 572 25.47 -22.91 11.01
N LEU A 573 25.13 -21.62 10.96
CA LEU A 573 26.08 -20.53 11.01
C LEU A 573 26.13 -19.95 12.42
N ARG A 574 27.35 -19.81 12.95
CA ARG A 574 27.62 -18.96 14.11
C ARG A 574 27.62 -17.51 13.65
N VAL A 575 26.66 -16.74 14.14
CA VAL A 575 26.46 -15.32 13.86
C VAL A 575 26.38 -14.60 15.19
N ASP A 576 27.46 -13.92 15.55
CA ASP A 576 27.66 -13.37 16.90
C ASP A 576 27.55 -14.50 17.94
N ASP A 577 26.59 -14.44 18.85
CA ASP A 577 26.28 -15.45 19.87
C ASP A 577 25.25 -16.51 19.41
N ARG A 578 24.64 -16.35 18.23
CA ARG A 578 23.52 -17.17 17.75
C ARG A 578 23.98 -18.29 16.80
N LEU A 579 23.22 -19.39 16.76
CA LEU A 579 23.27 -20.40 15.69
C LEU A 579 22.03 -20.25 14.82
N VAL A 580 22.22 -20.01 13.52
CA VAL A 580 21.14 -19.70 12.57
C VAL A 580 21.41 -20.35 11.21
N PRO A 581 20.38 -20.65 10.40
CA PRO A 581 20.59 -21.22 9.07
C PRO A 581 21.10 -20.16 8.08
N GLU A 582 20.82 -18.88 8.31
CA GLU A 582 21.16 -17.77 7.42
C GLU A 582 21.47 -16.48 8.20
N ALA A 583 22.23 -15.58 7.59
CA ALA A 583 22.51 -14.24 8.11
C ALA A 583 22.06 -13.20 7.07
N VAL A 584 20.88 -12.63 7.23
CA VAL A 584 20.24 -11.76 6.22
C VAL A 584 20.58 -10.29 6.45
N GLY A 585 20.90 -9.60 5.36
CA GLY A 585 20.84 -8.14 5.26
C GLY A 585 19.45 -7.71 4.78
N LEU A 586 18.69 -7.04 5.64
CA LEU A 586 17.29 -6.70 5.40
C LEU A 586 17.14 -5.21 5.04
N ILE A 587 16.47 -4.93 3.93
CA ILE A 587 15.94 -3.60 3.60
C ILE A 587 14.42 -3.66 3.77
N LEU A 588 13.92 -3.07 4.83
CA LEU A 588 12.52 -3.15 5.21
C LEU A 588 11.79 -1.85 4.84
N PRO A 589 10.99 -1.85 3.76
CA PRO A 589 10.18 -0.67 3.41
C PRO A 589 9.14 -0.41 4.51
N THR A 590 8.87 0.84 4.87
CA THR A 590 7.82 1.18 5.87
C THR A 590 6.45 1.45 5.24
N SER A 591 6.39 1.49 3.91
CA SER A 591 5.19 1.78 3.14
C SER A 591 5.21 1.11 1.77
N LEU A 592 4.02 0.89 1.21
CA LEU A 592 3.84 0.40 -0.16
C LEU A 592 4.70 1.18 -1.18
N CYS A 593 4.66 2.51 -1.15
CA CYS A 593 5.38 3.39 -2.08
C CYS A 593 6.91 3.17 -2.09
N SER A 594 7.49 2.68 -0.99
CA SER A 594 8.92 2.36 -0.88
C SER A 594 9.26 0.91 -1.26
N GLY A 595 8.27 0.03 -1.42
CA GLY A 595 8.45 -1.41 -1.59
C GLY A 595 9.22 -1.82 -2.85
N MET A 596 8.88 -1.27 -4.02
CA MET A 596 9.57 -1.61 -5.27
C MET A 596 10.99 -1.03 -5.29
N ILE A 597 11.20 0.11 -4.64
CA ILE A 597 12.54 0.69 -4.48
C ILE A 597 13.38 -0.18 -3.54
N ALA A 598 12.82 -0.66 -2.43
CA ALA A 598 13.50 -1.60 -1.54
C ALA A 598 13.92 -2.88 -2.28
N LEU A 599 13.06 -3.45 -3.14
CA LEU A 599 13.41 -4.60 -3.98
C LEU A 599 14.60 -4.33 -4.89
N ARG A 600 14.62 -3.17 -5.56
CA ARG A 600 15.72 -2.77 -6.45
C ARG A 600 17.02 -2.58 -5.70
N ILE A 601 16.97 -1.87 -4.58
CA ILE A 601 18.14 -1.63 -3.74
C ILE A 601 18.67 -2.96 -3.18
N ALA A 602 17.80 -3.88 -2.74
CA ALA A 602 18.22 -5.20 -2.29
C ALA A 602 18.88 -6.02 -3.40
N ALA A 603 18.30 -6.04 -4.61
CA ALA A 603 18.88 -6.73 -5.76
C ALA A 603 20.25 -6.15 -6.15
N GLN A 604 20.39 -4.82 -6.14
CA GLN A 604 21.67 -4.16 -6.42
C GLN A 604 22.69 -4.41 -5.30
N ALA A 605 22.26 -4.37 -4.03
CA ALA A 605 23.11 -4.65 -2.87
C ALA A 605 23.66 -6.09 -2.89
N GLU A 606 22.85 -7.04 -3.33
CA GLU A 606 23.26 -8.43 -3.53
C GLU A 606 24.31 -8.53 -4.65
N LEU A 607 24.01 -7.95 -5.81
CA LEU A 607 24.88 -8.00 -7.00
C LEU A 607 26.25 -7.35 -6.74
N GLU A 608 26.26 -6.19 -6.06
CA GLU A 608 27.47 -5.42 -5.76
C GLU A 608 28.11 -5.78 -4.40
N ARG A 609 27.53 -6.74 -3.67
CA ARG A 609 28.00 -7.21 -2.35
C ARG A 609 28.23 -6.08 -1.34
N TRP A 610 27.26 -5.17 -1.18
CA TRP A 610 27.42 -3.98 -0.32
C TRP A 610 27.73 -4.30 1.15
N ALA A 611 27.25 -5.43 1.66
CA ALA A 611 27.51 -5.91 3.01
C ALA A 611 28.71 -6.90 3.09
N GLY A 612 29.48 -7.06 2.00
CA GLY A 612 30.60 -8.01 1.92
C GLY A 612 30.18 -9.46 2.22
N ASP A 613 31.01 -10.17 2.98
CA ASP A 613 30.72 -11.54 3.44
C ASP A 613 29.99 -11.57 4.81
N ALA A 614 29.59 -10.41 5.35
CA ALA A 614 28.95 -10.36 6.66
C ALA A 614 27.55 -11.00 6.66
N VAL A 615 26.88 -11.03 5.51
CA VAL A 615 25.55 -11.59 5.31
C VAL A 615 25.59 -12.69 4.24
N THR A 616 24.67 -13.64 4.32
CA THR A 616 24.50 -14.70 3.33
C THR A 616 23.71 -14.24 2.10
N ARG A 617 22.81 -13.26 2.27
CA ARG A 617 22.03 -12.63 1.19
C ARG A 617 21.34 -11.34 1.65
N MET A 618 20.93 -10.53 0.68
CA MET A 618 20.13 -9.32 0.82
C MET A 618 18.66 -9.59 0.50
N VAL A 619 17.76 -9.04 1.32
CA VAL A 619 16.32 -9.25 1.20
C VAL A 619 15.58 -7.92 1.37
N ALA A 620 14.51 -7.74 0.59
CA ALA A 620 13.49 -6.73 0.87
C ALA A 620 12.10 -7.36 0.98
N LEU A 621 11.24 -6.74 1.79
CA LEU A 621 9.90 -7.23 2.12
C LEU A 621 8.83 -6.20 1.75
N PRO A 622 8.49 -6.05 0.46
CA PRO A 622 7.46 -5.11 0.00
C PRO A 622 6.06 -5.55 0.46
N HIS A 623 5.27 -4.61 0.96
CA HIS A 623 3.90 -4.85 1.46
C HIS A 623 2.95 -3.71 1.06
N THR A 624 1.65 -3.90 1.28
CA THR A 624 0.58 -2.92 0.97
C THR A 624 0.18 -2.02 2.14
N GLU A 625 0.82 -2.18 3.30
CA GLU A 625 0.57 -1.36 4.50
C GLU A 625 1.43 -0.09 4.59
N GLY A 626 1.20 0.69 5.65
CA GLY A 626 1.96 1.89 6.02
C GLY A 626 1.35 3.20 5.51
N CYS A 627 0.81 3.19 4.28
CA CYS A 627 0.01 4.29 3.73
C CYS A 627 -1.48 4.04 3.93
N GLY A 628 -2.25 5.09 4.21
CA GLY A 628 -3.71 5.08 4.22
C GLY A 628 -4.37 3.91 4.95
N SER A 629 -3.84 3.51 6.11
CA SER A 629 -4.33 2.40 6.94
C SER A 629 -4.96 2.92 8.23
N SER A 630 -6.01 2.24 8.69
CA SER A 630 -6.67 2.57 9.95
C SER A 630 -5.70 2.45 11.14
N GLY A 631 -5.92 3.27 12.17
CA GLY A 631 -5.13 3.19 13.41
C GLY A 631 -5.55 2.05 14.34
N GLY A 632 -4.95 1.97 15.52
CA GLY A 632 -5.34 0.97 16.52
C GLY A 632 -4.83 -0.43 16.17
N ALA A 633 -5.71 -1.42 16.20
CA ALA A 633 -5.33 -2.84 16.16
C ALA A 633 -4.58 -3.28 14.89
N SER A 634 -4.99 -2.76 13.73
CA SER A 634 -4.33 -3.03 12.44
C SER A 634 -2.90 -2.46 12.42
N GLU A 635 -2.73 -1.21 12.85
CA GLU A 635 -1.43 -0.55 12.99
C GLU A 635 -0.51 -1.25 14.02
N GLU A 636 -1.07 -1.72 15.14
CA GLU A 636 -0.34 -2.50 16.15
C GLU A 636 0.13 -3.86 15.59
N THR A 637 -0.73 -4.52 14.81
CA THR A 637 -0.42 -5.79 14.15
C THR A 637 0.66 -5.60 13.09
N PHE A 638 0.53 -4.59 12.25
CA PHE A 638 1.55 -4.19 11.29
C PHE A 638 2.89 -3.91 11.98
N ALA A 639 2.90 -3.07 13.01
CA ALA A 639 4.13 -2.74 13.74
C ALA A 639 4.78 -3.98 14.36
N ARG A 640 3.98 -4.88 14.95
CA ARG A 640 4.45 -6.14 15.53
C ARG A 640 5.12 -7.03 14.49
N ILE A 641 4.52 -7.18 13.31
CA ILE A 641 5.10 -7.97 12.20
C ILE A 641 6.45 -7.39 11.77
N MET A 642 6.50 -6.07 11.54
CA MET A 642 7.71 -5.38 11.09
C MET A 642 8.84 -5.50 12.12
N LEU A 643 8.54 -5.30 13.41
CA LEU A 643 9.50 -5.52 14.50
C LEU A 643 9.96 -6.98 14.57
N GLY A 644 9.07 -7.93 14.28
CA GLY A 644 9.38 -9.35 14.18
C GLY A 644 10.53 -9.61 13.21
N TYR A 645 10.44 -9.06 11.99
CA TYR A 645 11.50 -9.19 10.97
C TYR A 645 12.78 -8.42 11.29
N LEU A 646 12.67 -7.20 11.82
CA LEU A 646 13.84 -6.42 12.26
C LEU A 646 14.65 -7.15 13.32
N LEU A 647 13.96 -7.87 14.21
CA LEU A 647 14.57 -8.56 15.36
C LEU A 647 14.67 -10.07 15.14
N HIS A 648 14.44 -10.54 13.92
CA HIS A 648 14.43 -11.96 13.56
C HIS A 648 15.80 -12.60 13.82
N PRO A 649 15.88 -13.86 14.29
CA PRO A 649 17.16 -14.54 14.50
C PRO A 649 18.10 -14.50 13.29
N ASN A 650 17.57 -14.67 12.07
CA ASN A 650 18.34 -14.61 10.84
C ASN A 650 18.72 -13.17 10.42
N THR A 651 18.08 -12.13 10.95
CA THR A 651 18.45 -10.74 10.60
C THR A 651 19.75 -10.37 11.32
N ARG A 652 20.80 -10.09 10.53
CA ARG A 652 22.09 -9.59 11.04
C ARG A 652 22.20 -8.09 10.91
N MET A 653 21.79 -7.56 9.77
CA MET A 653 21.78 -6.13 9.46
C MET A 653 20.40 -5.76 8.95
N ALA A 654 19.84 -4.65 9.41
CA ALA A 654 18.54 -4.18 8.93
C ALA A 654 18.52 -2.66 8.79
N LEU A 655 17.99 -2.20 7.66
CA LEU A 655 17.73 -0.81 7.35
C LEU A 655 16.25 -0.64 7.05
N LEU A 656 15.63 0.38 7.63
CA LEU A 656 14.28 0.80 7.27
C LEU A 656 14.36 1.85 6.16
N LEU A 657 13.57 1.62 5.11
CA LEU A 657 13.42 2.54 3.99
C LEU A 657 12.02 3.14 4.03
N GLU A 658 11.92 4.40 4.42
CA GLU A 658 10.67 5.13 4.32
C GLU A 658 10.52 5.83 2.98
N HIS A 659 9.28 6.14 2.65
CA HIS A 659 9.00 7.07 1.58
C HIS A 659 9.05 8.51 2.10
N GLY A 660 8.33 8.78 3.18
CA GLY A 660 8.35 10.00 3.99
C GLY A 660 6.95 10.58 4.32
N CYS A 661 5.87 10.14 3.67
CA CYS A 661 4.49 10.64 3.89
C CYS A 661 3.55 9.63 4.57
N GLU A 662 3.99 8.40 4.76
CA GLU A 662 3.25 7.35 5.44
C GLU A 662 2.98 7.67 6.91
N LYS A 663 2.01 6.96 7.48
CA LYS A 663 1.67 7.09 8.89
C LYS A 663 2.74 6.48 9.80
N THR A 664 3.31 5.35 9.38
CA THR A 664 4.30 4.56 10.12
C THR A 664 5.72 4.81 9.62
N HIS A 665 6.16 6.07 9.64
CA HIS A 665 7.49 6.51 9.20
C HIS A 665 8.64 6.01 10.13
N ASN A 666 9.89 6.32 9.79
CA ASN A 666 11.08 5.87 10.52
C ASN A 666 11.03 6.21 12.02
N ASP A 667 10.65 7.44 12.40
CA ASP A 667 10.56 7.81 13.83
C ASP A 667 9.50 7.00 14.60
N TYR A 668 8.41 6.59 13.94
CA TYR A 668 7.43 5.70 14.55
C TYR A 668 8.09 4.37 14.91
N PHE A 669 8.83 3.77 13.98
CA PHE A 669 9.56 2.52 14.24
C PHE A 669 10.71 2.67 15.23
N ARG A 670 11.38 3.84 15.28
CA ARG A 670 12.33 4.16 16.36
C ARG A 670 11.65 4.10 17.73
N SER A 671 10.49 4.74 17.88
CA SER A 671 9.69 4.69 19.12
C SER A 671 9.32 3.26 19.48
N ARG A 672 8.79 2.49 18.51
CA ARG A 672 8.40 1.09 18.74
C ARG A 672 9.58 0.20 19.16
N LEU A 673 10.77 0.42 18.61
CA LEU A 673 11.98 -0.30 19.04
C LEU A 673 12.36 0.07 20.48
N VAL A 674 12.31 1.34 20.85
CA VAL A 674 12.58 1.79 22.24
C VAL A 674 11.54 1.22 23.22
N GLU A 675 10.26 1.26 22.87
CA GLU A 675 9.17 0.65 23.64
C GLU A 675 9.39 -0.86 23.84
N ALA A 676 9.95 -1.55 22.84
CA ALA A 676 10.33 -2.96 22.91
C ALA A 676 11.69 -3.21 23.60
N GLY A 677 12.30 -2.19 24.21
CA GLY A 677 13.59 -2.28 24.90
C GLY A 677 14.78 -2.59 23.98
N LYS A 678 14.70 -2.16 22.71
CA LYS A 678 15.74 -2.33 21.69
C LYS A 678 16.41 -1.01 21.37
N ASP A 679 17.69 -1.08 21.03
CA ASP A 679 18.50 0.09 20.65
C ASP A 679 18.28 0.42 19.15
N PRO A 680 17.65 1.56 18.81
CA PRO A 680 17.43 1.95 17.42
C PRO A 680 18.71 2.28 16.64
N SER A 681 19.83 2.54 17.32
CA SER A 681 21.11 2.88 16.66
C SER A 681 21.72 1.69 15.92
N ARG A 682 21.24 0.47 16.19
CA ARG A 682 21.62 -0.76 15.48
C ARG A 682 21.05 -0.88 14.07
N PHE A 683 20.12 0.00 13.70
CA PHE A 683 19.40 -0.06 12.43
C PHE A 683 19.79 1.11 11.52
N GLY A 684 19.69 0.87 10.21
CA GLY A 684 19.81 1.89 9.19
C GLY A 684 18.48 2.62 8.99
N TRP A 685 18.56 3.89 8.59
CA TRP A 685 17.39 4.74 8.40
C TRP A 685 17.57 5.59 7.14
N ALA A 686 16.74 5.33 6.13
CA ALA A 686 16.76 6.04 4.86
C ALA A 686 15.35 6.50 4.47
N SER A 687 15.26 7.58 3.71
CA SER A 687 14.01 8.23 3.33
C SER A 687 14.11 8.71 1.88
N ILE A 688 13.27 8.18 0.99
CA ILE A 688 13.29 8.55 -0.42
C ILE A 688 13.08 10.07 -0.59
N GLN A 689 12.07 10.63 0.09
CA GLN A 689 11.70 12.05 -0.07
C GLN A 689 12.62 13.01 0.67
N ALA A 690 13.18 12.60 1.82
CA ALA A 690 14.07 13.47 2.59
C ALA A 690 15.52 13.43 2.10
N ASP A 691 15.98 12.27 1.60
CA ASP A 691 17.37 12.08 1.16
C ASP A 691 17.61 12.49 -0.30
N GLY A 692 16.58 12.89 -1.05
CA GLY A 692 16.73 13.53 -2.37
C GLY A 692 16.49 12.62 -3.57
N GLY A 693 15.55 11.68 -3.47
CA GLY A 693 15.13 10.85 -4.60
C GLY A 693 15.84 9.50 -4.65
N LEU A 694 15.65 8.78 -5.75
CA LEU A 694 15.99 7.35 -5.85
C LEU A 694 17.51 7.08 -5.82
N ASP A 695 18.28 7.88 -6.54
CA ASP A 695 19.74 7.70 -6.62
C ASP A 695 20.42 8.05 -5.30
N ALA A 696 20.01 9.16 -4.68
CA ALA A 696 20.60 9.63 -3.43
C ALA A 696 20.34 8.65 -2.27
N VAL A 697 19.10 8.14 -2.18
CA VAL A 697 18.76 7.15 -1.15
C VAL A 697 19.47 5.81 -1.39
N GLY A 698 19.62 5.38 -2.65
CA GLY A 698 20.39 4.17 -3.00
C GLY A 698 21.84 4.26 -2.54
N ASN A 699 22.50 5.40 -2.79
CA ASN A 699 23.87 5.65 -2.31
C ASN A 699 23.97 5.66 -0.78
N LYS A 700 23.02 6.30 -0.08
CA LYS A 700 22.99 6.30 1.39
C LYS A 700 22.84 4.90 1.97
N VAL A 701 21.98 4.07 1.38
CA VAL A 701 21.82 2.67 1.80
C VAL A 701 23.10 1.87 1.57
N LYS A 702 23.76 2.06 0.42
CA LYS A 702 25.06 1.44 0.10
C LYS A 702 26.13 1.80 1.13
N GLU A 703 26.28 3.09 1.44
CA GLU A 703 27.22 3.58 2.45
C GLU A 703 26.95 2.98 3.82
N TRP A 704 25.68 2.86 4.22
CA TRP A 704 25.31 2.28 5.50
C TRP A 704 25.70 0.81 5.61
N PHE A 705 25.35 -0.04 4.62
CA PHE A 705 25.74 -1.45 4.63
C PHE A 705 27.26 -1.65 4.59
N GLY A 706 27.98 -0.79 3.87
CA GLY A 706 29.44 -0.84 3.78
C GLY A 706 30.19 -0.25 5.00
N SER A 707 29.49 0.37 5.96
CA SER A 707 30.13 1.05 7.10
C SER A 707 30.57 0.13 8.24
N PHE A 708 30.21 -1.15 8.19
CA PHE A 708 30.46 -2.10 9.25
C PHE A 708 31.60 -3.07 8.89
N ASP A 709 32.53 -3.27 9.82
CA ASP A 709 33.55 -4.33 9.74
C ASP A 709 33.09 -5.54 10.56
N LEU A 710 32.20 -6.34 10.00
CA LEU A 710 31.64 -7.54 10.63
C LEU A 710 32.27 -8.81 10.04
N PRO A 711 32.66 -9.79 10.88
CA PRO A 711 33.19 -11.04 10.37
C PRO A 711 32.11 -11.84 9.62
N ALA A 712 32.57 -12.62 8.65
CA ALA A 712 31.73 -13.58 7.93
C ALA A 712 31.15 -14.63 8.89
N PRO A 713 29.88 -15.05 8.70
CA PRO A 713 29.31 -16.17 9.42
C PRO A 713 30.13 -17.45 9.25
N VAL A 714 30.32 -18.22 10.33
CA VAL A 714 31.15 -19.45 10.30
C VAL A 714 30.26 -20.67 10.47
N ALA A 715 30.40 -21.66 9.58
CA ALA A 715 29.67 -22.93 9.71
C ALA A 715 30.09 -23.69 10.97
N GLN A 716 29.10 -24.18 11.73
CA GLN A 716 29.29 -24.94 12.95
C GLN A 716 28.24 -26.08 13.02
N PRO A 717 28.64 -27.29 13.43
CA PRO A 717 27.70 -28.37 13.70
C PRO A 717 26.70 -27.99 14.79
N GLY A 718 25.43 -28.33 14.56
CA GLY A 718 24.30 -28.19 15.48
C GLY A 718 23.23 -29.24 15.20
N ASP A 719 22.01 -28.97 15.62
CA ASP A 719 20.83 -29.80 15.35
C ASP A 719 19.60 -28.90 15.11
N LEU A 720 18.51 -29.51 14.64
CA LEU A 720 17.24 -28.79 14.41
C LEU A 720 16.61 -28.22 15.69
N GLY A 721 17.05 -28.64 16.88
CA GLY A 721 16.64 -28.06 18.16
C GLY A 721 17.13 -26.63 18.39
N ALA A 722 18.07 -26.13 17.57
CA ALA A 722 18.45 -24.72 17.59
C ALA A 722 17.49 -23.82 16.80
N LEU A 723 16.49 -24.39 16.11
CA LEU A 723 15.65 -23.68 15.16
C LEU A 723 14.21 -23.50 15.65
N THR A 724 13.55 -22.48 15.09
CA THR A 724 12.09 -22.36 15.09
C THR A 724 11.54 -22.72 13.71
N ILE A 725 10.66 -23.71 13.65
CA ILE A 725 10.08 -24.24 12.40
C ILE A 725 8.58 -23.99 12.37
N GLY A 726 8.07 -23.49 11.24
CA GLY A 726 6.64 -23.44 10.96
C GLY A 726 6.19 -24.76 10.35
N LEU A 727 5.08 -25.33 10.81
CA LEU A 727 4.46 -26.51 10.17
C LEU A 727 3.10 -26.13 9.60
N GLU A 728 2.85 -26.51 8.35
CA GLU A 728 1.56 -26.29 7.67
C GLU A 728 1.16 -27.50 6.81
N ALA A 729 -0.13 -27.61 6.49
CA ALA A 729 -0.62 -28.48 5.42
C ALA A 729 -1.68 -27.76 4.59
N ARG A 730 -1.62 -27.94 3.27
CA ARG A 730 -2.56 -27.36 2.30
C ARG A 730 -3.09 -28.46 1.39
N GLY A 731 -4.41 -28.48 1.23
CA GLY A 731 -5.09 -29.58 0.56
C GLY A 731 -5.27 -30.83 1.45
N PRO A 732 -5.81 -31.92 0.91
CA PRO A 732 -6.01 -33.17 1.64
C PRO A 732 -4.69 -33.86 2.01
N PHE A 733 -4.61 -34.45 3.21
CA PHE A 733 -3.48 -35.28 3.64
C PHE A 733 -3.96 -36.49 4.44
N SER A 734 -3.14 -37.54 4.49
CA SER A 734 -3.49 -38.78 5.18
C SER A 734 -3.24 -38.69 6.69
N VAL A 735 -3.78 -39.64 7.45
CA VAL A 735 -3.52 -39.76 8.88
C VAL A 735 -2.02 -39.97 9.15
N GLU A 736 -1.36 -40.77 8.32
CA GLU A 736 0.08 -41.02 8.41
C GLU A 736 0.89 -39.73 8.21
N THR A 737 0.49 -38.85 7.29
CA THR A 737 1.14 -37.54 7.09
C THR A 737 0.87 -36.59 8.25
N ALA A 738 -0.35 -36.61 8.79
CA ALA A 738 -0.69 -35.85 9.99
C ALA A 738 0.18 -36.29 11.19
N GLU A 739 0.33 -37.59 11.38
CA GLU A 739 1.21 -38.17 12.40
C GLU A 739 2.69 -37.85 12.13
N ALA A 740 3.13 -37.90 10.87
CA ALA A 740 4.50 -37.58 10.48
C ALA A 740 4.87 -36.14 10.84
N LEU A 741 4.03 -35.16 10.50
CA LEU A 741 4.26 -33.75 10.84
C LEU A 741 4.28 -33.51 12.36
N ALA A 742 3.45 -34.24 13.11
CA ALA A 742 3.52 -34.22 14.57
C ALA A 742 4.83 -34.80 15.10
N LEU A 743 5.33 -35.92 14.53
CA LEU A 743 6.62 -36.52 14.90
C LEU A 743 7.80 -35.59 14.63
N ILE A 744 7.80 -34.89 13.49
CA ILE A 744 8.79 -33.87 13.16
C ILE A 744 8.82 -32.78 14.25
N GLY A 745 7.65 -32.24 14.59
CA GLY A 745 7.57 -31.20 15.61
C GLY A 745 7.98 -31.68 17.02
N ARG A 746 7.67 -32.94 17.37
CA ARG A 746 8.09 -33.56 18.64
C ARG A 746 9.61 -33.66 18.77
N GLU A 747 10.31 -33.97 17.68
CA GLU A 747 11.77 -34.02 17.66
C GLU A 747 12.37 -32.63 17.85
N ILE A 748 11.88 -31.64 17.12
CA ILE A 748 12.35 -30.24 17.19
C ILE A 748 12.16 -29.70 18.62
N VAL A 749 10.95 -29.82 19.17
CA VAL A 749 10.64 -29.34 20.53
C VAL A 749 11.40 -30.16 21.59
N GLY A 750 11.50 -31.48 21.41
CA GLY A 750 12.26 -32.35 22.32
C GLY A 750 13.76 -32.05 22.35
N SER A 751 14.29 -31.49 21.27
CA SER A 751 15.68 -31.02 21.15
C SER A 751 15.90 -29.59 21.66
N GLY A 752 14.85 -28.92 22.14
CA GLY A 752 14.91 -27.56 22.68
C GLY A 752 14.51 -26.44 21.72
N GLY A 753 14.03 -26.79 20.51
CA GLY A 753 13.56 -25.85 19.50
C GLY A 753 12.09 -25.47 19.67
N SER A 754 11.56 -24.77 18.67
CA SER A 754 10.16 -24.34 18.63
C SER A 754 9.45 -24.76 17.37
N VAL A 755 8.16 -25.02 17.50
CA VAL A 755 7.25 -25.24 16.38
C VAL A 755 6.11 -24.24 16.44
N VAL A 756 5.83 -23.59 15.32
CA VAL A 756 4.72 -22.64 15.20
C VAL A 756 3.68 -23.21 14.23
N LEU A 757 2.42 -23.24 14.67
CA LEU A 757 1.26 -23.68 13.91
C LEU A 757 0.31 -22.50 13.67
N SER A 758 -0.47 -22.57 12.61
CA SER A 758 -1.58 -21.63 12.36
C SER A 758 -2.84 -22.04 13.13
N SER A 759 -3.51 -21.09 13.80
CA SER A 759 -4.77 -21.36 14.51
C SER A 759 -5.93 -21.73 13.56
N ARG A 760 -5.77 -21.50 12.26
CA ARG A 760 -6.72 -21.89 11.20
C ARG A 760 -6.12 -22.92 10.23
N GLY A 761 -4.93 -23.45 10.55
CA GLY A 761 -4.24 -24.42 9.69
C GLY A 761 -4.90 -25.79 9.72
N ALA A 762 -4.81 -26.51 8.60
CA ALA A 762 -5.48 -27.80 8.45
C ALA A 762 -4.92 -28.87 9.41
N LEU A 763 -3.64 -28.77 9.79
CA LEU A 763 -3.01 -29.63 10.78
C LEU A 763 -3.70 -29.56 12.14
N LEU A 764 -3.94 -28.33 12.63
CA LEU A 764 -4.57 -28.15 13.93
C LEU A 764 -6.03 -28.61 13.93
N ALA A 765 -6.69 -28.58 12.78
CA ALA A 765 -8.05 -29.12 12.61
C ALA A 765 -8.10 -30.67 12.57
N HIS A 766 -6.97 -31.35 12.32
CA HIS A 766 -6.93 -32.81 12.19
C HIS A 766 -6.69 -33.54 13.53
N ASP A 767 -7.62 -34.42 13.94
CA ASP A 767 -7.59 -35.17 15.20
C ASP A 767 -6.30 -36.00 15.38
N GLY A 768 -5.86 -36.66 14.32
CA GLY A 768 -4.63 -37.47 14.31
C GLY A 768 -3.37 -36.64 14.61
N PHE A 769 -3.26 -35.44 14.04
CA PHE A 769 -2.15 -34.53 14.32
C PHE A 769 -2.19 -34.08 15.78
N ARG A 770 -3.36 -33.63 16.27
CA ARG A 770 -3.49 -33.18 17.67
C ARG A 770 -3.17 -34.28 18.67
N THR A 771 -3.65 -35.49 18.42
CA THR A 771 -3.36 -36.66 19.27
C THR A 771 -1.87 -36.97 19.27
N ALA A 772 -1.24 -36.98 18.10
CA ALA A 772 0.18 -37.27 17.96
C ALA A 772 1.08 -36.15 18.52
N ALA A 773 0.68 -34.88 18.45
CA ALA A 773 1.47 -33.72 18.90
C ALA A 773 1.25 -33.39 20.38
N PHE A 774 0.01 -33.46 20.87
CA PHE A 774 -0.40 -32.97 22.20
C PHE A 774 -0.92 -34.07 23.13
N GLY A 775 -1.07 -35.30 22.65
CA GLY A 775 -1.54 -36.44 23.44
C GLY A 775 -3.05 -36.55 23.61
N SER A 776 -3.84 -35.61 23.06
CA SER A 776 -5.30 -35.71 22.95
C SER A 776 -5.81 -35.06 21.66
N ALA A 777 -7.06 -35.37 21.28
CA ALA A 777 -7.73 -34.74 20.15
C ALA A 777 -8.41 -33.41 20.52
N ASP A 778 -8.22 -32.90 21.74
CA ASP A 778 -8.89 -31.69 22.22
C ASP A 778 -8.47 -30.46 21.40
N PRO A 779 -9.36 -29.45 21.22
CA PRO A 779 -9.00 -28.21 20.55
C PRO A 779 -7.85 -27.48 21.25
N VAL A 780 -6.90 -26.99 20.47
CA VAL A 780 -5.73 -26.25 20.96
C VAL A 780 -5.85 -24.79 20.54
N GLY A 781 -5.88 -23.88 21.52
CA GLY A 781 -6.03 -22.44 21.29
C GLY A 781 -4.72 -21.73 20.95
N PRO A 782 -4.79 -20.47 20.47
CA PRO A 782 -3.60 -19.67 20.21
C PRO A 782 -2.81 -19.37 21.50
N THR A 783 -1.48 -19.39 21.40
CA THR A 783 -0.53 -18.98 22.45
C THR A 783 0.13 -17.64 22.14
N ILE A 784 0.09 -17.22 20.88
CA ILE A 784 0.64 -15.96 20.39
C ILE A 784 -0.33 -15.30 19.40
N ALA A 785 -0.37 -13.97 19.40
CA ALA A 785 -1.04 -13.16 18.38
C ALA A 785 -0.33 -13.30 17.02
N HIS A 786 -0.96 -12.81 15.95
CA HIS A 786 -0.36 -12.88 14.62
C HIS A 786 0.98 -12.15 14.58
N GLY A 787 2.05 -12.83 14.15
CA GLY A 787 3.41 -12.28 14.11
C GLY A 787 4.03 -11.95 15.47
N GLN A 788 3.43 -12.38 16.59
CA GLN A 788 4.00 -12.15 17.91
C GLN A 788 5.18 -13.09 18.17
N ARG A 789 6.29 -12.53 18.67
CA ARG A 789 7.41 -13.31 19.21
C ARG A 789 7.05 -13.93 20.56
N PHE A 790 7.41 -15.19 20.76
CA PHE A 790 7.21 -15.91 22.01
C PHE A 790 8.43 -15.81 22.95
N ALA A 791 8.19 -16.08 24.24
CA ALA A 791 9.18 -15.92 25.30
C ALA A 791 10.01 -17.18 25.57
N GLU A 792 9.42 -18.36 25.37
CA GLU A 792 10.01 -19.66 25.70
C GLU A 792 9.92 -20.59 24.49
N PRO A 793 10.89 -21.50 24.28
CA PRO A 793 10.81 -22.47 23.20
C PRO A 793 9.73 -23.53 23.44
N GLY A 794 9.10 -24.01 22.37
CA GLY A 794 8.11 -25.08 22.44
C GLY A 794 7.05 -25.04 21.33
N TRP A 795 5.89 -25.65 21.61
CA TRP A 795 4.75 -25.66 20.70
C TRP A 795 3.94 -24.38 20.83
N HIS A 796 3.87 -23.59 19.75
CA HIS A 796 3.08 -22.37 19.69
C HIS A 796 2.01 -22.46 18.61
N VAL A 797 0.86 -21.86 18.91
CA VAL A 797 -0.22 -21.65 17.94
C VAL A 797 -0.38 -20.16 17.73
N MET A 798 -0.16 -19.70 16.50
CA MET A 798 -0.30 -18.31 16.08
C MET A 798 -1.73 -18.02 15.65
N ARG A 799 -2.33 -16.97 16.21
CA ARG A 799 -3.65 -16.50 15.80
C ARG A 799 -3.64 -16.08 14.32
N MET A 800 -4.61 -16.56 13.56
CA MET A 800 -4.83 -16.19 12.16
C MET A 800 -6.18 -15.49 11.96
N PRO A 801 -6.18 -14.24 11.43
CA PRO A 801 -7.42 -13.54 11.08
C PRO A 801 -8.15 -14.10 9.84
N GLY A 802 -7.41 -14.67 8.88
CA GLY A 802 -7.92 -15.23 7.62
C GLY A 802 -7.21 -16.53 7.23
N THR A 803 -7.44 -17.02 6.00
CA THR A 803 -6.84 -18.27 5.49
C THR A 803 -5.76 -18.06 4.42
N ASP A 804 -5.53 -16.81 4.00
CA ASP A 804 -4.52 -16.46 3.00
C ASP A 804 -3.13 -17.02 3.41
N TRP A 805 -2.52 -17.73 2.47
CA TRP A 805 -1.26 -18.41 2.70
C TRP A 805 -0.12 -17.42 2.94
N MET A 806 -0.06 -16.34 2.17
CA MET A 806 1.04 -15.39 2.27
C MET A 806 0.97 -14.57 3.56
N GLU A 807 -0.24 -14.25 4.05
CA GLU A 807 -0.44 -13.70 5.39
C GLU A 807 0.01 -14.68 6.47
N THR A 808 -0.28 -15.98 6.32
CA THR A 808 0.17 -17.03 7.27
C THR A 808 1.69 -17.12 7.33
N ALA A 809 2.35 -17.24 6.17
CA ALA A 809 3.80 -17.34 6.07
C ALA A 809 4.51 -16.06 6.57
N THR A 810 3.91 -14.89 6.32
CA THR A 810 4.39 -13.60 6.84
C THR A 810 4.28 -13.52 8.36
N GLY A 811 3.15 -13.98 8.92
CA GLY A 811 2.99 -14.10 10.36
C GLY A 811 4.05 -15.02 10.98
N PHE A 812 4.25 -16.22 10.41
CA PHE A 812 5.27 -17.16 10.87
C PHE A 812 6.65 -16.53 10.90
N GLY A 813 7.09 -15.90 9.81
CA GLY A 813 8.39 -15.24 9.80
C GLY A 813 8.52 -14.16 10.87
N ALA A 814 7.49 -13.34 11.08
CA ALA A 814 7.52 -12.34 12.15
C ALA A 814 7.64 -12.93 13.57
N THR A 815 7.13 -14.14 13.81
CA THR A 815 7.30 -14.81 15.12
C THR A 815 8.75 -15.22 15.41
N GLY A 816 9.59 -15.35 14.38
CA GLY A 816 10.95 -15.89 14.48
C GLY A 816 11.15 -17.23 13.78
N VAL A 817 10.15 -17.72 13.03
CA VAL A 817 10.27 -18.96 12.23
C VAL A 817 11.36 -18.79 11.19
N GLN A 818 12.34 -19.69 11.22
CA GLN A 818 13.50 -19.64 10.35
C GLN A 818 13.31 -20.48 9.07
N GLN A 819 12.41 -21.46 9.09
CA GLN A 819 11.98 -22.25 7.92
C GLN A 819 10.56 -22.76 8.12
N ILE A 820 9.82 -22.94 7.03
CA ILE A 820 8.48 -23.51 7.04
C ILE A 820 8.53 -24.85 6.30
N LEU A 821 8.00 -25.92 6.90
CA LEU A 821 7.74 -27.18 6.23
C LEU A 821 6.23 -27.29 5.98
N ALA A 822 5.85 -27.40 4.71
CA ALA A 822 4.46 -27.47 4.30
C ALA A 822 4.19 -28.77 3.52
N HIS A 823 3.21 -29.54 3.98
CA HIS A 823 2.57 -30.53 3.10
C HIS A 823 1.67 -29.81 2.09
N VAL A 824 1.73 -30.24 0.84
CA VAL A 824 0.88 -29.70 -0.23
C VAL A 824 0.19 -30.83 -1.01
N ALA A 825 -1.08 -30.61 -1.36
CA ALA A 825 -1.85 -31.44 -2.28
C ALA A 825 -2.74 -30.59 -3.18
N GLY A 826 -2.82 -30.96 -4.46
CA GLY A 826 -3.57 -30.23 -5.49
C GLY A 826 -2.84 -29.03 -6.11
N GLY A 827 -1.63 -28.72 -5.65
CA GLY A 827 -0.84 -27.59 -6.14
C GLY A 827 0.41 -27.35 -5.30
N THR A 828 1.09 -26.24 -5.58
CA THR A 828 2.27 -25.76 -4.83
C THR A 828 1.97 -24.42 -4.17
N LEU A 829 2.85 -24.03 -3.26
CA LEU A 829 2.77 -22.77 -2.54
C LEU A 829 3.79 -21.75 -3.08
N SER A 830 3.48 -20.48 -2.88
CA SER A 830 4.49 -19.44 -3.04
C SER A 830 5.36 -19.39 -1.80
N ALA A 831 6.67 -19.28 -1.98
CA ALA A 831 7.59 -19.08 -0.87
C ALA A 831 7.47 -17.66 -0.30
N GLN A 832 7.90 -17.49 0.94
CA GLN A 832 8.03 -16.17 1.56
C GLN A 832 9.44 -15.62 1.29
N ARG A 833 9.58 -14.33 0.95
CA ARG A 833 10.86 -13.74 0.49
C ARG A 833 12.05 -13.86 1.49
N PHE A 834 11.75 -13.95 2.77
CA PHE A 834 12.71 -13.98 3.88
C PHE A 834 12.86 -15.37 4.50
N VAL A 835 11.80 -16.14 4.64
CA VAL A 835 11.74 -17.46 5.27
C VAL A 835 11.57 -18.52 4.18
N PRO A 836 12.52 -19.46 4.04
CA PRO A 836 12.38 -20.57 3.09
C PRO A 836 11.15 -21.42 3.43
N VAL A 837 10.39 -21.77 2.38
CA VAL A 837 9.26 -22.70 2.44
C VAL A 837 9.70 -23.99 1.76
N VAL A 838 9.68 -25.08 2.51
CA VAL A 838 10.01 -26.42 2.07
C VAL A 838 8.71 -27.17 1.82
N GLU A 839 8.53 -27.63 0.59
CA GLU A 839 7.30 -28.31 0.17
C GLU A 839 7.55 -29.81 -0.03
N PHE A 840 6.67 -30.62 0.54
CA PHE A 840 6.67 -32.06 0.30
C PHE A 840 5.25 -32.59 0.18
N SER A 841 5.09 -33.71 -0.53
CA SER A 841 3.77 -34.32 -0.71
C SER A 841 3.87 -35.84 -0.73
N ASN A 842 2.82 -36.48 -0.21
CA ASN A 842 2.54 -37.90 -0.39
C ASN A 842 1.39 -38.15 -1.37
N ASP A 843 0.75 -37.09 -1.88
CA ASP A 843 -0.39 -37.20 -2.78
C ASP A 843 0.10 -37.61 -4.18
N PRO A 844 -0.31 -38.79 -4.70
CA PRO A 844 0.24 -39.31 -5.96
C PRO A 844 0.01 -38.40 -7.17
N GLU A 845 -1.13 -37.71 -7.21
CA GLU A 845 -1.48 -36.80 -8.30
C GLU A 845 -0.61 -35.53 -8.23
N THR A 846 -0.44 -34.98 -7.03
CA THR A 846 0.44 -33.82 -6.79
C THR A 846 1.89 -34.15 -7.14
N VAL A 847 2.40 -35.32 -6.74
CA VAL A 847 3.77 -35.75 -7.07
C VAL A 847 3.95 -35.96 -8.57
N ALA A 848 2.95 -36.53 -9.26
CA ALA A 848 3.01 -36.73 -10.71
C ALA A 848 3.00 -35.42 -11.49
N THR A 849 2.24 -34.43 -11.03
CA THR A 849 2.04 -33.15 -11.73
C THR A 849 3.08 -32.10 -11.36
N TYR A 850 3.46 -32.02 -10.08
CA TYR A 850 4.29 -30.96 -9.50
C TYR A 850 5.60 -31.48 -8.88
N GLY A 851 5.99 -32.75 -9.09
CA GLY A 851 7.17 -33.34 -8.46
C GLY A 851 8.47 -32.57 -8.70
N ASP A 852 8.60 -31.90 -9.86
CA ASP A 852 9.74 -31.03 -10.17
C ASP A 852 9.76 -29.74 -9.35
N ASP A 853 8.65 -29.35 -8.73
CA ASP A 853 8.52 -28.21 -7.82
C ASP A 853 8.53 -28.60 -6.33
N LEU A 854 8.35 -29.89 -5.99
CA LEU A 854 8.42 -30.38 -4.60
C LEU A 854 9.86 -30.60 -4.14
N ASP A 855 10.21 -30.17 -2.93
CA ASP A 855 11.54 -30.37 -2.34
C ASP A 855 11.77 -31.82 -1.90
N ALA A 856 10.70 -32.52 -1.53
CA ALA A 856 10.73 -33.95 -1.22
C ALA A 856 9.40 -34.66 -1.52
N VAL A 857 9.45 -35.99 -1.66
CA VAL A 857 8.26 -36.85 -1.74
C VAL A 857 8.14 -37.63 -0.44
N ALA A 858 7.02 -37.47 0.25
CA ALA A 858 6.74 -38.12 1.53
C ALA A 858 6.23 -39.56 1.29
N THR A 859 7.15 -40.52 1.20
CA THR A 859 6.83 -41.94 1.01
C THR A 859 6.84 -42.72 2.32
N GLY A 860 6.09 -43.82 2.37
CA GLY A 860 6.12 -44.78 3.49
C GLY A 860 5.15 -44.45 4.61
N ASP A 861 5.39 -45.03 5.79
CA ASP A 861 4.59 -44.78 6.99
C ASP A 861 4.91 -43.43 7.65
N ALA A 862 4.22 -43.09 8.74
CA ALA A 862 4.41 -41.82 9.43
C ALA A 862 5.86 -41.58 9.89
N ALA A 863 6.59 -42.61 10.30
CA ALA A 863 7.97 -42.49 10.77
C ALA A 863 8.93 -42.25 9.60
N GLU A 864 8.70 -42.92 8.48
CA GLU A 864 9.50 -42.74 7.27
C GLU A 864 9.28 -41.35 6.65
N GLN A 865 8.02 -40.90 6.57
CA GLN A 865 7.68 -39.54 6.14
C GLN A 865 8.27 -38.47 7.07
N ALA A 866 8.24 -38.69 8.39
CA ALA A 866 8.84 -37.77 9.36
C ALA A 866 10.36 -37.64 9.15
N ARG A 867 11.05 -38.77 8.92
CA ARG A 867 12.49 -38.77 8.60
C ARG A 867 12.79 -37.99 7.32
N ILE A 868 12.01 -38.20 6.26
CA ILE A 868 12.16 -37.46 5.00
C ILE A 868 11.99 -35.95 5.24
N GLY A 869 10.96 -35.55 6.01
CA GLY A 869 10.72 -34.15 6.39
C GLY A 869 11.87 -33.55 7.20
N LEU A 870 12.41 -34.26 8.20
CA LEU A 870 13.56 -33.82 8.98
C LEU A 870 14.83 -33.69 8.12
N ASP A 871 15.08 -34.66 7.24
CA ASP A 871 16.26 -34.67 6.36
C ASP A 871 16.25 -33.48 5.38
N VAL A 872 15.09 -33.16 4.78
CA VAL A 872 14.97 -32.03 3.84
C VAL A 872 15.09 -30.69 4.58
N VAL A 873 14.47 -30.53 5.76
CA VAL A 873 14.61 -29.33 6.59
C VAL A 873 16.06 -29.13 7.03
N ALA A 874 16.75 -30.21 7.45
CA ALA A 874 18.16 -30.17 7.80
C ALA A 874 19.05 -29.83 6.59
N ALA A 875 18.72 -30.32 5.39
CA ALA A 875 19.45 -29.98 4.17
C ALA A 875 19.33 -28.49 3.82
N VAL A 876 18.13 -27.93 3.93
CA VAL A 876 17.88 -26.48 3.72
C VAL A 876 18.58 -25.65 4.80
N ALA A 877 18.46 -26.04 6.07
CA ALA A 877 19.17 -25.39 7.20
C ALA A 877 20.69 -25.39 7.04
N SER A 878 21.22 -26.47 6.47
CA SER A 878 22.64 -26.64 6.18
C SER A 878 23.09 -25.92 4.91
N ARG A 879 22.17 -25.24 4.20
CA ARG A 879 22.40 -24.59 2.90
C ARG A 879 22.88 -25.58 1.83
N ARG A 880 22.56 -26.87 1.99
CA ARG A 880 22.84 -27.95 1.02
C ARG A 880 21.74 -28.07 -0.04
N LEU A 881 20.57 -27.52 0.25
CA LEU A 881 19.41 -27.45 -0.64
C LEU A 881 18.84 -26.03 -0.60
N VAL A 882 18.49 -25.48 -1.76
CA VAL A 882 17.68 -24.26 -1.87
C VAL A 882 16.26 -24.70 -2.20
N PRO A 883 15.24 -24.31 -1.43
CA PRO A 883 13.88 -24.71 -1.74
C PRO A 883 13.43 -24.24 -3.12
N LYS A 884 12.70 -25.09 -3.83
CA LYS A 884 12.36 -24.89 -5.24
C LYS A 884 11.47 -23.66 -5.48
N ALA A 885 10.50 -23.39 -4.61
CA ALA A 885 9.67 -22.19 -4.69
C ALA A 885 10.47 -20.88 -4.55
N VAL A 886 11.58 -20.90 -3.78
CA VAL A 886 12.50 -19.76 -3.69
C VAL A 886 13.34 -19.66 -4.96
N ALA A 887 13.88 -20.78 -5.45
CA ALA A 887 14.74 -20.84 -6.62
C ALA A 887 14.01 -20.41 -7.92
N SER A 888 12.72 -20.68 -8.02
CA SER A 888 11.88 -20.31 -9.18
C SER A 888 11.41 -18.85 -9.18
N GLY A 889 11.62 -18.12 -8.09
CA GLY A 889 11.11 -16.75 -7.94
C GLY A 889 9.61 -16.67 -7.62
N ASN A 890 8.94 -17.79 -7.33
CA ASN A 890 7.56 -17.84 -6.86
C ASN A 890 7.45 -17.35 -5.40
N VAL A 891 7.76 -16.07 -5.17
CA VAL A 891 7.88 -15.49 -3.83
C VAL A 891 6.92 -14.32 -3.58
N GLY A 892 6.40 -14.23 -2.36
CA GLY A 892 5.53 -13.15 -1.92
C GLY A 892 5.85 -12.60 -0.53
N PHE A 893 5.12 -11.56 -0.16
CA PHE A 893 5.06 -11.00 1.19
C PHE A 893 3.73 -10.24 1.34
N GLN A 894 2.94 -10.55 2.37
CA GLN A 894 1.63 -9.93 2.56
C GLN A 894 1.31 -9.79 4.04
N ILE A 895 0.87 -8.60 4.43
CA ILE A 895 0.50 -8.30 5.80
C ILE A 895 -1.01 -8.33 5.95
N THR A 896 -1.48 -9.01 6.99
CA THR A 896 -2.88 -9.01 7.38
C THR A 896 -3.29 -7.68 8.00
N ARG A 897 -4.51 -7.23 7.68
CA ARG A 897 -5.15 -6.06 8.32
C ARG A 897 -6.00 -6.44 9.53
N GLY A 898 -6.11 -7.75 9.81
CA GLY A 898 -6.96 -8.26 10.88
C GLY A 898 -8.44 -7.98 10.62
N LEU A 899 -9.24 -8.09 11.68
CA LEU A 899 -10.69 -7.93 11.62
C LEU A 899 -11.14 -6.47 11.42
N LEU A 900 -10.35 -5.52 11.94
CA LEU A 900 -10.74 -4.10 12.07
C LEU A 900 -10.03 -3.18 11.06
N GLY A 901 -9.13 -3.69 10.24
CA GLY A 901 -8.37 -2.85 9.33
C GLY A 901 -9.20 -2.35 8.15
N THR A 902 -9.14 -1.04 7.90
CA THR A 902 -9.74 -0.38 6.73
C THR A 902 -8.71 0.47 6.00
N SER A 903 -9.01 0.81 4.74
CA SER A 903 -8.26 1.78 3.94
C SER A 903 -8.88 3.17 4.09
N MET A 904 -8.08 4.18 4.43
CA MET A 904 -8.48 5.60 4.55
C MET A 904 -7.34 6.49 4.07
#